data_AF-A0A1C3YK97-F1
#
_entry.id   AF-A0A1C3YK97-F1
#
_cell.length_a   1.000
_cell.length_b   1.000
_cell.length_c   1.000
_cell.angle_alpha   90.00
_cell.angle_beta   90.00
_cell.angle_gamma   90.00
#
_symmetry.space_group_name_H-M   'P 1'
#
loop_
_entity.id
_entity.type
_entity.pdbx_description
1 polymer ?
#
loop_
_entity_poly.entity_id
_entity_poly.type
_entity_poly.pdbx_seq_one_letter_code
_entity_poly.pdbx_strand_id
1 'polypeptide(L)'
;MGIYSSNADHDDKIVVGPYDDSRYTSSSGFTYARQPSTQPANSTSQLISPPLLSPPVARVSPGPSSPRSRSPASPQSFQSLNSPSSAGFPLSPYYPPSQENQYLNSPVSDGFYSQRMSGATDPRYSTKAPNMMEMVLETPYFDTPPHTPGDTSFRSTDVVEPTEVPFNNGWRPWWLRRRVASVFMGMCIMLGVIGEVVMWWLSQKDVVSNLKGLWTFGPVVVVSIVAILWARVEAQALLYMPWIVLDRKPTTVDETRRKQSHRTILLDYHSLGSFQALNTAFQNRHHLVVAAISIKFLLRAQIVLSTAVFHAEIHVDGTSLLRARVGILHAMAGTFLVISMALLPMLYHAPSPRGIAPRDPTSPAGTATLLSSSHQFLTRLSSTGHANMDTVAARLAGSWYTAELTQPGRRPEEIFQLRQHGGGSGPLCMNPPNVSPETIATYQPWTQSTRTKTISIFASVALIVGICVIFGLKGEGEGLKVDDSIFIVWTCLPTIIFTAIAVFWTRIDIDNRRLAPFLKLTTTKHRFQESLGLSYMNEFGLHTVGKSMKTQDWAVFLAKCTALLGWSMPIFTAGLFAVSQVAQTANLELQPETQFVSTSKSLSAAVDSDIIDQVIIRQTPKYPRWTWEDVALPEVSLVSHPREWPLPNTELVAKVPGLRSKLNCETVSYDQGEGADLQCVPLRGSKKKPICEGDQSRTALVASSCLQLPSSYPIQYVWGSCASDGLISVMMCNQSLVEVTVDTTFRTEDLYINTNEIPIVNASSEQPSKVKADITSVYEALDDVGVDDKKLAGLDSFFRTLVLSRLSIALERIVMPERQNSVSQAIRQLHGILAAQAINGELIRRPLANKLRIRDGSQPIIPAHVDYVIPRLMQGNVQTFVLIGLLAFTLLFGLLSLRTAPRGTLPKSPGSIAAQASLLADSSLWWRLPDGSEWMEDDDLARCLRRKTFHLGWSQGALGNQTYGIYIVQDEGKAARPTGVSQTTADNSEGSGGVRYISMAPGVYSYNDIKS
;
A
#
# COMPACT_ATOMS: atom_id res chain seq x y z
N MET A 1 -22.33 -53.98 19.26
CA MET A 1 -21.50 -54.57 20.34
C MET A 1 -20.69 -55.70 19.76
N GLY A 2 -19.55 -56.05 20.37
CA GLY A 2 -18.73 -57.19 19.96
C GLY A 2 -18.51 -58.17 21.12
N ILE A 3 -18.46 -59.46 20.82
CA ILE A 3 -18.23 -60.60 21.72
C ILE A 3 -17.56 -61.71 20.87
N TYR A 4 -16.45 -62.32 21.34
CA TYR A 4 -15.74 -63.50 20.77
C TYR A 4 -15.21 -63.39 19.30
N SER A 5 -14.28 -64.22 18.79
CA SER A 5 -13.10 -64.91 19.40
C SER A 5 -12.12 -65.42 18.31
N SER A 6 -10.84 -65.58 18.69
CA SER A 6 -9.80 -66.55 18.22
C SER A 6 -9.89 -67.28 16.86
N ASN A 7 -8.77 -67.26 16.10
CA ASN A 7 -7.90 -68.43 15.85
C ASN A 7 -6.55 -68.04 15.20
N ALA A 8 -5.57 -68.96 15.12
CA ALA A 8 -4.19 -68.70 14.68
C ALA A 8 -3.42 -69.97 14.22
N ASP A 9 -2.34 -69.75 13.46
CA ASP A 9 -1.23 -70.64 13.02
C ASP A 9 0.01 -69.72 12.75
N HIS A 10 1.33 -69.99 12.90
CA HIS A 10 2.22 -71.17 13.07
C HIS A 10 2.59 -71.93 11.77
N ASP A 11 3.85 -72.08 11.33
CA ASP A 11 5.17 -71.53 11.74
C ASP A 11 5.83 -70.80 10.51
N ASP A 12 7.13 -70.78 10.12
CA ASP A 12 8.44 -71.38 10.47
C ASP A 12 9.54 -70.55 9.69
N LYS A 13 10.87 -70.50 9.93
CA LYS A 13 11.86 -71.12 10.85
C LYS A 13 13.03 -70.14 11.15
N ILE A 14 14.21 -70.63 11.52
CA ILE A 14 15.46 -69.92 11.94
C ILE A 14 16.67 -70.75 11.39
N VAL A 15 17.92 -70.34 11.07
CA VAL A 15 18.85 -69.20 11.38
C VAL A 15 19.62 -68.80 10.08
N VAL A 16 20.77 -68.09 9.96
CA VAL A 16 21.97 -67.72 10.78
C VAL A 16 22.50 -66.32 10.36
N GLY A 17 23.44 -65.71 11.11
CA GLY A 17 24.32 -64.60 10.66
C GLY A 17 25.59 -65.07 9.90
N PRO A 18 26.69 -64.28 9.74
CA PRO A 18 27.13 -63.11 10.53
C PRO A 18 27.70 -61.85 9.77
N TYR A 19 27.91 -60.73 10.48
CA TYR A 19 28.89 -59.59 10.27
C TYR A 19 28.97 -58.89 8.87
N ASP A 20 29.48 -57.67 8.67
CA ASP A 20 30.39 -56.79 9.43
C ASP A 20 30.13 -55.26 9.20
N ASP A 21 31.06 -54.38 9.60
CA ASP A 21 30.89 -52.94 9.92
C ASP A 21 31.24 -51.88 8.82
N SER A 22 30.98 -50.61 9.14
CA SER A 22 31.67 -49.36 8.74
C SER A 22 31.15 -48.45 7.60
N ARG A 23 30.30 -47.49 8.01
CA ARG A 23 30.61 -46.02 8.05
C ARG A 23 31.51 -45.43 6.93
N TYR A 24 30.98 -44.50 6.12
CA TYR A 24 31.80 -43.44 5.49
C TYR A 24 31.11 -42.09 5.29
N THR A 25 31.89 -41.01 5.41
CA THR A 25 31.56 -39.61 5.09
C THR A 25 32.62 -39.05 4.13
N SER A 26 32.27 -38.17 3.18
CA SER A 26 33.27 -37.51 2.33
C SER A 26 32.88 -36.08 1.92
N SER A 27 33.86 -35.17 1.92
CA SER A 27 33.69 -33.76 1.52
C SER A 27 34.99 -33.15 0.99
N SER A 28 35.09 -32.91 -0.32
CA SER A 28 36.15 -32.15 -1.03
C SER A 28 35.87 -32.16 -2.55
N GLY A 29 36.32 -31.22 -3.39
CA GLY A 29 36.96 -29.92 -3.13
C GLY A 29 38.11 -29.57 -4.11
N PHE A 30 37.88 -28.60 -5.02
CA PHE A 30 38.91 -27.87 -5.84
C PHE A 30 39.73 -28.73 -6.87
N THR A 31 40.43 -28.21 -7.92
CA THR A 31 40.74 -26.85 -8.44
C THR A 31 41.06 -26.90 -9.98
N TYR A 32 41.07 -25.75 -10.68
CA TYR A 32 41.71 -25.35 -12.00
C TYR A 32 42.24 -26.40 -13.04
N ALA A 33 42.26 -26.18 -14.37
CA ALA A 33 42.68 -24.96 -15.09
C ALA A 33 42.44 -24.94 -16.64
N ARG A 34 42.60 -23.73 -17.24
CA ARG A 34 43.17 -23.41 -18.58
C ARG A 34 42.30 -23.52 -19.87
N GLN A 35 42.32 -22.45 -20.69
CA GLN A 35 41.78 -22.35 -22.07
C GLN A 35 42.89 -22.62 -23.13
N PRO A 36 42.56 -22.77 -24.42
CA PRO A 36 42.76 -21.64 -25.35
C PRO A 36 41.67 -21.49 -26.45
N SER A 37 41.85 -20.51 -27.35
CA SER A 37 40.89 -20.05 -28.38
C SER A 37 41.29 -20.40 -29.83
N THR A 38 40.33 -20.62 -30.73
CA THR A 38 40.55 -20.62 -32.20
C THR A 38 39.39 -20.01 -33.01
N GLN A 39 39.78 -19.18 -33.99
CA GLN A 39 39.03 -18.56 -35.10
C GLN A 39 40.09 -17.91 -36.02
N PRO A 40 39.81 -17.41 -37.26
CA PRO A 40 38.60 -17.50 -38.10
C PRO A 40 38.88 -17.97 -39.56
N ALA A 41 37.86 -17.94 -40.44
CA ALA A 41 38.02 -17.82 -41.90
C ALA A 41 36.76 -17.18 -42.55
N ASN A 42 36.93 -16.49 -43.69
CA ASN A 42 35.86 -15.82 -44.47
C ASN A 42 35.45 -16.70 -45.71
N SER A 43 34.52 -16.38 -46.63
CA SER A 43 33.97 -15.08 -47.06
C SER A 43 32.67 -15.15 -47.90
N THR A 44 31.79 -14.13 -47.73
CA THR A 44 30.96 -13.42 -48.74
C THR A 44 30.01 -14.12 -49.73
N SER A 45 28.73 -13.71 -49.68
CA SER A 45 27.96 -13.22 -50.84
C SER A 45 26.97 -12.12 -50.38
N GLN A 46 26.23 -11.45 -51.27
CA GLN A 46 25.63 -10.11 -51.04
C GLN A 46 24.10 -9.97 -51.24
N LEU A 47 23.53 -9.00 -50.52
CA LEU A 47 22.37 -8.10 -50.79
C LEU A 47 21.13 -8.61 -51.57
N ILE A 48 19.94 -8.21 -51.08
CA ILE A 48 18.95 -7.38 -51.81
C ILE A 48 17.89 -6.80 -50.85
N SER A 49 17.28 -5.67 -51.23
CA SER A 49 16.33 -4.87 -50.43
C SER A 49 14.90 -4.90 -51.03
N PRO A 50 13.83 -4.48 -50.31
CA PRO A 50 12.44 -4.69 -50.76
C PRO A 50 11.94 -3.66 -51.79
N PRO A 51 10.85 -3.97 -52.54
CA PRO A 51 10.26 -3.08 -53.52
C PRO A 51 9.22 -2.09 -52.94
N LEU A 52 9.06 -0.96 -53.62
CA LEU A 52 7.94 -0.02 -53.50
C LEU A 52 7.48 0.39 -54.90
N LEU A 53 6.18 0.65 -55.07
CA LEU A 53 5.66 1.47 -56.17
C LEU A 53 4.71 2.56 -55.62
N SER A 54 4.66 3.67 -56.34
CA SER A 54 3.86 4.89 -56.09
C SER A 54 2.99 5.16 -57.36
N PRO A 55 2.47 6.35 -57.77
CA PRO A 55 2.86 7.76 -57.51
C PRO A 55 1.61 8.70 -57.32
N PRO A 56 1.59 10.00 -57.75
CA PRO A 56 2.29 11.18 -57.21
C PRO A 56 1.37 12.41 -56.93
N VAL A 57 1.93 13.54 -56.44
CA VAL A 57 1.97 14.88 -57.11
C VAL A 57 2.67 15.96 -56.23
N ALA A 58 3.18 17.01 -56.88
CA ALA A 58 3.96 18.19 -56.42
C ALA A 58 3.80 18.69 -54.95
N ARG A 59 4.84 19.14 -54.20
CA ARG A 59 6.04 20.01 -54.46
C ARG A 59 5.75 21.52 -54.44
N VAL A 60 6.29 22.25 -53.44
CA VAL A 60 7.01 23.56 -53.54
C VAL A 60 7.51 24.00 -52.14
N SER A 61 8.70 24.65 -52.10
CA SER A 61 9.25 25.48 -50.99
C SER A 61 10.10 26.59 -51.63
N PRO A 62 10.26 27.80 -51.04
CA PRO A 62 11.20 28.00 -49.90
C PRO A 62 10.72 29.03 -48.83
N GLY A 63 11.52 29.24 -47.78
CA GLY A 63 11.39 30.38 -46.85
C GLY A 63 12.27 31.58 -47.27
N PRO A 64 12.85 32.39 -46.33
CA PRO A 64 12.68 32.44 -44.87
C PRO A 64 12.46 33.86 -44.30
N SER A 65 12.15 34.01 -43.00
CA SER A 65 12.54 35.20 -42.19
C SER A 65 12.21 35.09 -40.69
N SER A 66 12.93 35.88 -39.89
CA SER A 66 12.69 36.25 -38.48
C SER A 66 12.97 37.77 -38.36
N PRO A 67 12.75 38.53 -37.25
CA PRO A 67 12.61 38.10 -35.84
C PRO A 67 11.62 38.94 -34.95
N ARG A 68 11.76 38.83 -33.59
CA ARG A 68 11.27 39.72 -32.50
C ARG A 68 9.74 39.75 -32.23
N SER A 69 9.18 39.75 -31.02
CA SER A 69 9.67 39.87 -29.62
C SER A 69 8.47 39.94 -28.63
N ARG A 70 8.72 39.68 -27.33
CA ARG A 70 7.96 40.13 -26.13
C ARG A 70 6.49 39.67 -25.89
N SER A 71 6.38 38.78 -24.89
CA SER A 71 5.54 38.88 -23.68
C SER A 71 4.00 39.06 -23.80
N PRO A 72 3.19 38.12 -23.28
CA PRO A 72 1.72 38.19 -23.34
C PRO A 72 1.09 39.00 -22.19
N ALA A 73 -0.14 39.45 -22.44
CA ALA A 73 -1.10 39.92 -21.43
C ALA A 73 -2.42 39.12 -21.53
N SER A 74 -3.28 39.26 -20.54
CA SER A 74 -4.55 38.52 -20.37
C SER A 74 -5.65 38.86 -21.38
N PRO A 75 -6.55 37.90 -21.71
CA PRO A 75 -7.89 38.18 -22.21
C PRO A 75 -8.98 38.03 -21.12
N GLN A 76 -10.04 38.84 -21.23
CA GLN A 76 -11.37 38.58 -20.64
C GLN A 76 -12.42 38.54 -21.77
N SER A 77 -13.49 37.76 -21.58
CA SER A 77 -14.88 37.91 -22.11
C SER A 77 -15.12 38.38 -23.57
N PHE A 78 -16.02 37.74 -24.33
CA PHE A 78 -17.47 38.08 -24.25
C PHE A 78 -18.41 37.13 -25.04
N GLN A 79 -19.71 37.14 -24.63
CA GLN A 79 -20.95 36.93 -25.44
C GLN A 79 -21.25 35.54 -26.08
N SER A 80 -22.51 35.09 -26.29
CA SER A 80 -23.84 35.43 -25.69
C SER A 80 -24.98 34.50 -26.19
N LEU A 81 -26.21 34.67 -25.63
CA LEU A 81 -27.57 34.34 -26.16
C LEU A 81 -27.93 32.83 -26.29
N ASN A 82 -29.05 32.30 -25.75
CA ASN A 82 -30.45 32.75 -25.83
C ASN A 82 -31.37 32.10 -24.75
N SER A 83 -32.41 32.82 -24.27
CA SER A 83 -33.62 32.23 -23.62
C SER A 83 -34.76 33.25 -23.37
N PRO A 84 -36.04 32.85 -23.48
CA PRO A 84 -37.23 33.55 -22.92
C PRO A 84 -37.98 32.66 -21.87
N SER A 85 -38.85 33.13 -20.97
CA SER A 85 -39.29 34.49 -20.58
C SER A 85 -40.14 34.49 -19.28
N SER A 86 -39.98 35.52 -18.42
CA SER A 86 -40.97 36.12 -17.45
C SER A 86 -41.66 35.26 -16.36
N ALA A 87 -42.02 35.76 -15.16
CA ALA A 87 -41.64 36.99 -14.41
C ALA A 87 -42.12 36.90 -12.93
N GLY A 88 -41.46 37.60 -12.00
CA GLY A 88 -41.93 37.79 -10.60
C GLY A 88 -40.81 38.22 -9.61
N PHE A 89 -41.01 39.31 -8.87
CA PHE A 89 -40.06 39.95 -7.92
C PHE A 89 -40.86 40.78 -6.88
N PRO A 90 -40.25 41.32 -5.79
CA PRO A 90 -38.92 41.10 -5.20
C PRO A 90 -39.07 40.48 -3.77
N LEU A 91 -38.30 40.64 -2.67
CA LEU A 91 -37.20 41.52 -2.19
C LEU A 91 -36.24 40.75 -1.24
N SER A 92 -35.08 41.35 -0.94
CA SER A 92 -34.16 41.09 0.19
C SER A 92 -33.41 42.40 0.51
N PRO A 93 -32.36 42.49 1.34
CA PRO A 93 -31.82 41.58 2.36
C PRO A 93 -31.66 42.27 3.76
N TYR A 94 -31.03 41.62 4.75
CA TYR A 94 -30.39 42.34 5.88
C TYR A 94 -29.17 41.58 6.46
N TYR A 95 -28.24 42.35 7.04
CA TYR A 95 -27.06 41.93 7.83
C TYR A 95 -26.82 43.01 8.93
N PRO A 96 -25.74 42.97 9.75
CA PRO A 96 -25.80 43.20 11.21
C PRO A 96 -25.89 44.68 11.63
N PRO A 97 -25.91 44.99 12.95
CA PRO A 97 -24.65 45.43 13.58
C PRO A 97 -24.49 45.01 15.07
N SER A 98 -23.49 45.60 15.73
CA SER A 98 -23.01 45.37 17.11
C SER A 98 -23.06 46.65 17.96
N GLN A 99 -23.28 46.54 19.28
CA GLN A 99 -22.90 47.47 20.38
C GLN A 99 -23.33 46.83 21.73
N GLU A 100 -23.09 47.34 22.94
CA GLU A 100 -21.92 47.98 23.58
C GLU A 100 -22.24 48.13 25.11
N ASN A 101 -21.22 48.32 25.96
CA ASN A 101 -21.21 48.74 27.40
C ASN A 101 -22.55 49.12 28.10
N GLN A 102 -22.78 48.91 29.41
CA GLN A 102 -22.09 49.58 30.54
C GLN A 102 -22.82 49.31 31.90
N TYR A 103 -22.12 49.45 33.04
CA TYR A 103 -22.66 49.63 34.42
C TYR A 103 -23.54 48.53 35.05
N LEU A 104 -23.81 48.49 36.36
CA LEU A 104 -23.04 48.80 37.60
C LEU A 104 -23.87 48.24 38.78
N ASN A 105 -23.23 47.66 39.82
CA ASN A 105 -23.59 47.78 41.25
C ASN A 105 -22.97 46.66 42.10
N SER A 106 -22.26 47.07 43.16
CA SER A 106 -22.10 46.30 44.40
C SER A 106 -22.67 47.16 45.54
N PRO A 107 -23.09 46.56 46.67
CA PRO A 107 -22.24 46.74 47.85
C PRO A 107 -22.27 45.59 48.92
N VAL A 108 -21.11 45.43 49.58
CA VAL A 108 -20.92 45.24 51.04
C VAL A 108 -21.37 43.93 51.74
N SER A 109 -20.36 43.24 52.31
CA SER A 109 -20.32 42.40 53.55
C SER A 109 -21.27 41.19 53.71
N ASP A 110 -20.96 40.17 54.52
CA ASP A 110 -19.98 40.06 55.62
C ASP A 110 -19.39 38.64 55.77
N GLY A 111 -18.38 38.46 56.65
CA GLY A 111 -18.08 37.15 57.28
C GLY A 111 -16.88 36.34 56.74
N PHE A 112 -15.94 36.02 57.65
CA PHE A 112 -14.81 35.12 57.39
C PHE A 112 -15.19 33.63 57.51
N TYR A 113 -14.65 32.79 56.63
CA TYR A 113 -13.68 31.73 56.99
C TYR A 113 -13.05 31.16 55.71
N SER A 114 -11.73 30.93 55.70
CA SER A 114 -11.05 30.33 54.54
C SER A 114 -10.26 29.08 54.90
N GLN A 115 -10.44 28.02 54.11
CA GLN A 115 -9.53 26.89 54.06
C GLN A 115 -9.38 26.45 52.60
N ARG A 116 -8.15 26.12 52.20
CA ARG A 116 -7.69 26.32 50.81
C ARG A 116 -7.35 25.00 50.13
N MET A 117 -8.23 24.54 49.24
CA MET A 117 -7.87 23.53 48.23
C MET A 117 -8.41 23.88 46.85
N SER A 118 -7.50 24.00 45.89
CA SER A 118 -7.74 24.07 44.45
C SER A 118 -6.44 23.59 43.78
N GLY A 119 -6.45 22.98 42.60
CA GLY A 119 -7.53 22.91 41.61
C GLY A 119 -6.92 23.24 40.25
N ALA A 120 -7.04 22.34 39.28
CA ALA A 120 -6.20 22.36 38.07
C ALA A 120 -6.47 23.52 37.11
N THR A 121 -5.50 23.82 36.24
CA THR A 121 -5.68 24.57 34.98
C THR A 121 -4.65 24.12 33.93
N ASP A 122 -4.97 24.35 32.65
CA ASP A 122 -4.27 23.80 31.48
C ASP A 122 -2.93 24.49 31.12
N PRO A 123 -1.94 23.74 30.58
CA PRO A 123 -0.67 24.30 30.12
C PRO A 123 -0.68 24.66 28.61
N ARG A 124 -1.31 25.79 28.24
CA ARG A 124 -1.15 26.40 26.90
C ARG A 124 -1.01 27.93 26.89
N TYR A 125 -0.02 28.48 27.59
CA TYR A 125 0.72 29.68 27.17
C TYR A 125 2.01 29.76 28.00
N SER A 126 3.18 29.76 27.35
CA SER A 126 4.46 29.96 28.03
C SER A 126 4.77 31.46 28.13
N THR A 127 4.07 32.16 29.01
CA THR A 127 4.41 33.54 29.37
C THR A 127 5.83 33.61 29.93
N LYS A 128 6.61 34.60 29.48
CA LYS A 128 7.94 34.87 30.05
C LYS A 128 7.76 35.39 31.49
N ALA A 129 8.41 34.75 32.46
CA ALA A 129 8.69 35.37 33.75
C ALA A 129 9.91 36.30 33.61
N PRO A 130 9.91 37.50 34.21
CA PRO A 130 11.03 38.44 34.11
C PRO A 130 12.13 38.17 35.15
N ASN A 131 13.34 38.66 34.82
CA ASN A 131 14.42 39.08 35.72
C ASN A 131 14.38 38.58 37.19
N MET A 132 15.07 37.48 37.50
CA MET A 132 15.49 37.19 38.89
C MET A 132 16.80 37.93 39.20
N MET A 133 16.73 39.25 39.43
CA MET A 133 17.88 40.06 39.82
C MET A 133 17.44 41.37 40.50
N GLU A 134 16.77 41.28 41.66
CA GLU A 134 16.72 42.29 42.73
C GLU A 134 15.81 41.82 43.89
N MET A 135 16.42 41.42 45.01
CA MET A 135 15.93 41.45 46.41
C MET A 135 16.65 40.41 47.27
N VAL A 136 17.91 40.71 47.64
CA VAL A 136 18.48 40.31 48.94
C VAL A 136 19.31 41.49 49.44
N LEU A 137 18.63 42.41 50.12
CA LEU A 137 19.28 43.28 51.11
C LEU A 137 19.15 42.64 52.49
N GLU A 138 19.82 43.21 53.49
CA GLU A 138 19.82 42.79 54.90
C GLU A 138 20.47 41.43 55.22
N THR A 139 21.73 41.51 55.66
CA THR A 139 22.22 40.71 56.81
C THR A 139 22.89 41.68 57.78
N PRO A 140 22.63 41.60 59.09
CA PRO A 140 23.10 42.59 60.05
C PRO A 140 24.60 42.47 60.37
N TYR A 141 25.16 43.60 60.80
CA TYR A 141 26.55 43.80 61.21
C TYR A 141 26.79 43.34 62.66
N PHE A 142 27.98 42.82 62.97
CA PHE A 142 28.48 42.67 64.34
C PHE A 142 30.01 42.76 64.38
N ASP A 143 30.53 43.28 65.49
CA ASP A 143 31.89 43.84 65.62
C ASP A 143 32.94 42.90 66.24
N THR A 144 34.15 42.94 65.65
CA THR A 144 35.51 43.16 66.22
C THR A 144 35.94 42.68 67.65
N PRO A 145 37.24 42.65 68.01
CA PRO A 145 38.40 42.09 67.30
C PRO A 145 39.25 41.13 68.22
N PRO A 146 40.61 41.20 68.45
CA PRO A 146 41.41 39.96 68.51
C PRO A 146 42.12 39.66 69.86
N HIS A 147 42.57 38.41 70.03
CA HIS A 147 43.66 38.06 70.94
C HIS A 147 44.67 37.10 70.28
N THR A 148 45.87 37.03 70.86
CA THR A 148 47.11 36.54 70.21
C THR A 148 47.60 35.20 70.83
N PRO A 149 48.88 34.79 70.75
CA PRO A 149 49.25 33.77 69.77
C PRO A 149 49.86 32.49 70.37
N GLY A 150 49.83 31.41 69.60
CA GLY A 150 50.65 30.22 69.83
C GLY A 150 49.90 28.91 69.71
N ASP A 151 50.08 28.21 68.59
CA ASP A 151 51.01 27.08 68.63
C ASP A 151 51.54 26.72 67.23
N THR A 152 52.80 26.27 67.14
CA THR A 152 53.43 25.95 65.84
C THR A 152 53.16 24.50 65.44
N SER A 153 52.06 24.26 64.73
CA SER A 153 51.91 23.07 63.91
C SER A 153 51.65 23.44 62.45
N PHE A 154 52.59 23.08 61.57
CA PHE A 154 52.46 23.24 60.13
C PHE A 154 51.47 22.19 59.60
N ARG A 155 50.17 22.45 59.76
CA ARG A 155 49.14 21.65 59.09
C ARG A 155 49.14 22.03 57.61
N SER A 156 49.12 21.02 56.74
CA SER A 156 49.05 21.21 55.29
C SER A 156 47.95 22.19 54.92
N THR A 157 48.17 22.98 53.85
CA THR A 157 47.09 23.76 53.23
C THR A 157 45.89 22.84 52.97
N ASP A 158 44.76 23.13 53.61
CA ASP A 158 43.49 22.44 53.34
C ASP A 158 43.05 22.79 51.92
N VAL A 159 43.52 21.98 50.97
CA VAL A 159 42.96 21.91 49.61
C VAL A 159 41.54 21.39 49.80
N VAL A 160 40.58 22.31 49.86
CA VAL A 160 39.16 22.00 49.94
C VAL A 160 38.81 21.11 48.76
N GLU A 161 38.67 19.80 49.03
CA GLU A 161 38.39 18.82 47.98
C GLU A 161 37.04 19.18 47.36
N PRO A 162 36.97 19.43 46.04
CA PRO A 162 35.85 20.13 45.44
C PRO A 162 34.58 19.30 45.57
N THR A 163 33.59 19.84 46.29
CA THR A 163 32.34 19.15 46.61
C THR A 163 31.62 18.72 45.33
N GLU A 164 31.27 17.43 45.24
CA GLU A 164 30.41 16.91 44.19
C GLU A 164 28.97 17.38 44.40
N VAL A 165 28.40 18.07 43.40
CA VAL A 165 27.03 18.58 43.46
C VAL A 165 26.15 17.86 42.43
N PRO A 166 24.96 17.37 42.80
CA PRO A 166 24.07 16.71 41.84
C PRO A 166 23.41 17.74 40.92
N PHE A 167 23.41 17.48 39.60
CA PHE A 167 22.77 18.36 38.60
C PHE A 167 21.38 18.86 39.03
N ASN A 168 21.25 20.17 39.16
CA ASN A 168 19.96 20.83 39.25
C ASN A 168 19.62 21.41 37.87
N ASN A 169 18.41 21.16 37.37
CA ASN A 169 17.91 21.65 36.06
C ASN A 169 18.73 21.34 34.78
N GLY A 170 19.72 20.45 34.81
CA GLY A 170 20.52 20.07 33.64
C GLY A 170 19.73 19.49 32.45
N TRP A 171 20.28 19.66 31.25
CA TRP A 171 19.69 19.32 29.95
C TRP A 171 19.15 17.88 29.88
N ARG A 172 17.95 17.75 29.28
CA ARG A 172 17.21 16.49 29.15
C ARG A 172 16.46 16.37 27.82
N PRO A 173 16.83 15.39 26.95
CA PRO A 173 16.16 15.14 25.68
C PRO A 173 14.65 14.91 25.84
N TRP A 174 13.85 15.65 25.07
CA TRP A 174 12.39 15.67 25.22
C TRP A 174 11.73 14.32 24.90
N TRP A 175 12.15 13.64 23.82
CA TRP A 175 11.56 12.37 23.39
C TRP A 175 11.94 11.18 24.30
N LEU A 176 12.94 11.35 25.16
CA LEU A 176 13.43 10.33 26.10
C LEU A 176 12.81 10.45 27.50
N ARG A 177 11.91 11.41 27.73
CA ARG A 177 11.23 11.60 29.02
C ARG A 177 10.20 10.49 29.25
N ARG A 178 10.07 10.00 30.50
CA ARG A 178 9.09 8.97 30.89
C ARG A 178 7.67 9.22 30.33
N ARG A 179 7.19 10.48 30.39
CA ARG A 179 5.89 10.88 29.81
C ARG A 179 5.72 10.50 28.33
N VAL A 180 6.77 10.65 27.50
CA VAL A 180 6.70 10.31 26.07
C VAL A 180 6.64 8.80 25.87
N ALA A 181 7.46 8.03 26.59
CA ALA A 181 7.38 6.57 26.57
C ALA A 181 6.01 6.03 27.07
N SER A 182 5.41 6.67 28.07
CA SER A 182 4.04 6.35 28.52
C SER A 182 2.98 6.64 27.45
N VAL A 183 3.12 7.73 26.69
CA VAL A 183 2.21 8.05 25.58
C VAL A 183 2.35 7.03 24.44
N PHE A 184 3.57 6.62 24.08
CA PHE A 184 3.78 5.54 23.10
C PHE A 184 3.18 4.21 23.60
N MET A 185 3.35 3.87 24.88
CA MET A 185 2.80 2.64 25.46
C MET A 185 1.27 2.64 25.43
N GLY A 186 0.63 3.71 25.91
CA GLY A 186 -0.82 3.85 25.85
C GLY A 186 -1.36 3.80 24.41
N MET A 187 -0.68 4.44 23.47
CA MET A 187 -1.04 4.40 22.04
C MET A 187 -0.91 2.99 21.45
N CYS A 188 0.14 2.23 21.78
CA CYS A 188 0.29 0.85 21.30
C CYS A 188 -0.76 -0.10 21.90
N ILE A 189 -1.09 0.05 23.19
CA ILE A 189 -2.18 -0.70 23.83
C ILE A 189 -3.52 -0.36 23.15
N MET A 190 -3.83 0.93 22.95
CA MET A 190 -5.05 1.35 22.26
C MET A 190 -5.14 0.82 20.82
N LEU A 191 -4.05 0.84 20.05
CA LEU A 191 -4.03 0.29 18.70
C LEU A 191 -4.19 -1.24 18.67
N GLY A 192 -3.66 -1.95 19.68
CA GLY A 192 -3.93 -3.39 19.87
C GLY A 192 -5.41 -3.67 20.14
N VAL A 193 -6.01 -2.96 21.09
CA VAL A 193 -7.44 -3.09 21.44
C VAL A 193 -8.35 -2.71 20.26
N ILE A 194 -8.02 -1.65 19.51
CA ILE A 194 -8.73 -1.30 18.27
C ILE A 194 -8.62 -2.42 17.24
N GLY A 195 -7.46 -3.08 17.13
CA GLY A 195 -7.27 -4.27 16.29
C GLY A 195 -8.25 -5.39 16.64
N GLU A 196 -8.29 -5.80 17.91
CA GLU A 196 -9.22 -6.83 18.42
C GLU A 196 -10.69 -6.47 18.18
N VAL A 197 -11.10 -5.23 18.49
CA VAL A 197 -12.48 -4.73 18.27
C VAL A 197 -12.84 -4.71 16.77
N VAL A 198 -11.89 -4.37 15.90
CA VAL A 198 -12.08 -4.43 14.44
C VAL A 198 -12.24 -5.88 13.97
N MET A 199 -11.53 -6.86 14.53
CA MET A 199 -11.76 -8.28 14.15
C MET A 199 -13.16 -8.74 14.54
N TRP A 200 -13.60 -8.40 15.77
CA TRP A 200 -14.94 -8.75 16.26
C TRP A 200 -16.04 -8.14 15.38
N TRP A 201 -15.88 -6.88 14.96
CA TRP A 201 -16.81 -6.21 14.05
C TRP A 201 -16.82 -6.83 12.64
N LEU A 202 -15.64 -7.11 12.06
CA LEU A 202 -15.49 -7.75 10.75
C LEU A 202 -15.98 -9.22 10.74
N SER A 203 -15.99 -9.88 11.90
CA SER A 203 -16.57 -11.22 12.08
C SER A 203 -18.11 -11.21 12.13
N GLN A 204 -18.74 -10.04 12.18
CA GLN A 204 -20.20 -9.89 12.25
C GLN A 204 -20.83 -9.18 11.05
N LYS A 205 -20.05 -8.38 10.29
CA LYS A 205 -20.56 -7.55 9.18
C LYS A 205 -19.54 -7.39 8.06
N ASP A 206 -19.99 -7.62 6.82
CA ASP A 206 -19.21 -7.29 5.63
C ASP A 206 -19.07 -5.77 5.43
N VAL A 207 -17.90 -5.35 4.92
CA VAL A 207 -17.55 -3.93 4.78
C VAL A 207 -18.02 -3.38 3.44
N VAL A 208 -18.85 -2.35 3.48
CA VAL A 208 -19.34 -1.63 2.30
C VAL A 208 -18.18 -1.05 1.48
N SER A 209 -18.20 -1.32 0.18
CA SER A 209 -17.17 -0.98 -0.81
C SER A 209 -16.74 0.50 -0.82
N ASN A 210 -17.63 1.42 -0.46
CA ASN A 210 -17.39 2.87 -0.37
C ASN A 210 -16.18 3.25 0.52
N LEU A 211 -15.82 2.42 1.50
CA LEU A 211 -14.68 2.65 2.40
C LEU A 211 -13.42 1.87 2.04
N LYS A 212 -13.39 1.15 0.90
CA LYS A 212 -12.28 0.28 0.45
C LYS A 212 -10.92 0.97 0.54
N GLY A 213 -10.79 2.17 -0.03
CA GLY A 213 -9.53 2.94 0.01
C GLY A 213 -9.09 3.35 1.42
N LEU A 214 -10.03 3.69 2.31
CA LEU A 214 -9.71 4.07 3.69
C LEU A 214 -9.15 2.89 4.48
N TRP A 215 -9.72 1.70 4.31
CA TRP A 215 -9.25 0.48 4.98
C TRP A 215 -7.94 -0.07 4.38
N THR A 216 -7.74 0.01 3.06
CA THR A 216 -6.48 -0.41 2.42
C THR A 216 -5.27 0.43 2.88
N PHE A 217 -5.41 1.75 3.02
CA PHE A 217 -4.28 2.63 3.37
C PHE A 217 -4.20 3.02 4.86
N GLY A 218 -5.34 3.08 5.56
CA GLY A 218 -5.45 3.59 6.92
C GLY A 218 -4.47 2.97 7.94
N PRO A 219 -4.43 1.64 8.12
CA PRO A 219 -3.52 0.98 9.06
C PRO A 219 -2.05 1.30 8.76
N VAL A 220 -1.68 1.25 7.47
CA VAL A 220 -0.31 1.51 7.01
C VAL A 220 0.12 2.95 7.30
N VAL A 221 -0.76 3.92 7.03
CA VAL A 221 -0.53 5.35 7.33
C VAL A 221 -0.37 5.58 8.84
N VAL A 222 -1.26 5.03 9.68
CA VAL A 222 -1.19 5.17 11.14
C VAL A 222 0.12 4.60 11.69
N VAL A 223 0.49 3.37 11.30
CA VAL A 223 1.74 2.74 11.74
C VAL A 223 2.96 3.50 11.22
N SER A 224 2.90 4.05 10.01
CA SER A 224 4.00 4.86 9.45
C SER A 224 4.20 6.17 10.21
N ILE A 225 3.12 6.84 10.65
CA ILE A 225 3.20 8.02 11.51
C ILE A 225 3.85 7.65 12.86
N VAL A 226 3.44 6.54 13.48
CA VAL A 226 4.06 6.04 14.72
C VAL A 226 5.55 5.76 14.52
N ALA A 227 5.95 5.15 13.40
CA ALA A 227 7.35 4.88 13.08
C ALA A 227 8.18 6.15 12.85
N ILE A 228 7.62 7.18 12.21
CA ILE A 228 8.27 8.49 12.00
C ILE A 228 8.50 9.20 13.34
N LEU A 229 7.53 9.16 14.25
CA LEU A 229 7.67 9.70 15.61
C LEU A 229 8.68 8.88 16.42
N TRP A 230 8.66 7.54 16.33
CA TRP A 230 9.61 6.66 17.01
C TRP A 230 11.06 6.88 16.56
N ALA A 231 11.30 7.21 15.29
CA ALA A 231 12.63 7.53 14.79
C ALA A 231 13.29 8.73 15.52
N ARG A 232 12.50 9.61 16.17
CA ARG A 232 13.02 10.66 17.07
C ARG A 232 13.51 10.09 18.40
N VAL A 233 12.72 9.20 18.99
CA VAL A 233 13.05 8.48 20.23
C VAL A 233 14.33 7.68 20.04
N GLU A 234 14.43 6.91 18.95
CA GLU A 234 15.63 6.15 18.60
C GLU A 234 16.85 7.05 18.37
N ALA A 235 16.71 8.12 17.58
CA ALA A 235 17.84 9.00 17.29
C ALA A 235 18.41 9.67 18.55
N GLN A 236 17.55 10.08 19.50
CA GLN A 236 17.98 10.59 20.80
C GLN A 236 18.57 9.49 21.69
N ALA A 237 17.96 8.29 21.73
CA ALA A 237 18.48 7.15 22.47
C ALA A 237 19.92 6.80 22.05
N LEU A 238 20.17 6.63 20.75
CA LEU A 238 21.49 6.30 20.21
C LEU A 238 22.54 7.40 20.47
N LEU A 239 22.13 8.67 20.46
CA LEU A 239 23.04 9.82 20.59
C LEU A 239 23.41 10.13 22.05
N TYR A 240 22.46 10.06 22.97
CA TYR A 240 22.71 10.42 24.38
C TYR A 240 23.13 9.23 25.26
N MET A 241 23.01 7.98 24.80
CA MET A 241 23.40 6.82 25.62
C MET A 241 24.84 6.89 26.18
N PRO A 242 25.88 7.30 25.41
CA PRO A 242 27.23 7.47 25.96
C PRO A 242 27.27 8.44 27.15
N TRP A 243 26.57 9.58 27.04
CA TRP A 243 26.47 10.58 28.11
C TRP A 243 25.66 10.07 29.32
N ILE A 244 24.58 9.34 29.09
CA ILE A 244 23.74 8.73 30.15
C ILE A 244 24.55 7.73 30.99
N VAL A 245 25.48 6.98 30.39
CA VAL A 245 26.33 6.02 31.13
C VAL A 245 27.45 6.72 31.91
N LEU A 246 27.82 7.96 31.54
CA LEU A 246 28.83 8.74 32.26
C LEU A 246 28.32 9.36 33.57
N ASP A 247 27.00 9.56 33.75
CA ASP A 247 26.38 10.11 34.98
C ASP A 247 26.88 9.40 36.25
N ARG A 248 27.32 10.21 37.24
CA ARG A 248 27.83 9.83 38.58
C ARG A 248 29.08 8.96 38.63
N LYS A 249 29.68 8.91 39.81
CA LYS A 249 30.66 7.87 40.18
C LYS A 249 29.98 6.49 40.27
N PRO A 250 30.64 5.42 39.80
CA PRO A 250 30.13 4.05 39.91
C PRO A 250 30.15 3.56 41.37
N THR A 251 29.09 2.88 41.77
CA THR A 251 28.93 2.30 43.11
C THR A 251 29.35 0.84 43.20
N THR A 252 29.45 0.16 42.06
CA THR A 252 29.79 -1.27 41.97
C THR A 252 30.86 -1.55 40.91
N VAL A 253 31.56 -2.69 41.03
CA VAL A 253 32.57 -3.14 40.05
C VAL A 253 31.95 -3.41 38.66
N ASP A 254 30.67 -3.82 38.63
CA ASP A 254 29.90 -3.96 37.38
C ASP A 254 29.53 -2.60 36.75
N GLU A 255 29.64 -1.48 37.48
CA GLU A 255 29.49 -0.13 36.94
C GLU A 255 30.82 0.45 36.43
N THR A 256 31.95 0.21 37.11
CA THR A 256 33.28 0.60 36.58
C THR A 256 33.55 -0.12 35.25
N ARG A 257 33.23 -1.41 35.15
CA ARG A 257 33.32 -2.18 33.89
C ARG A 257 32.41 -1.61 32.78
N ARG A 258 31.23 -1.09 33.12
CA ARG A 258 30.33 -0.43 32.14
C ARG A 258 30.84 0.93 31.68
N LYS A 259 31.54 1.69 32.53
CA LYS A 259 32.08 3.03 32.21
C LYS A 259 33.40 3.04 31.41
N GLN A 260 33.98 1.87 31.12
CA GLN A 260 35.21 1.74 30.30
C GLN A 260 35.11 2.44 28.95
N SER A 261 36.21 3.10 28.53
CA SER A 261 36.29 3.95 27.33
C SER A 261 35.69 3.31 26.06
N HIS A 262 35.97 2.03 25.81
CA HIS A 262 35.49 1.28 24.63
C HIS A 262 33.97 0.99 24.64
N ARG A 263 33.29 1.21 25.78
CA ARG A 263 31.84 1.04 25.96
C ARG A 263 31.09 2.37 26.07
N THR A 264 31.80 3.47 26.32
CA THR A 264 31.25 4.81 26.53
C THR A 264 31.80 5.82 25.52
N ILE A 265 32.94 6.44 25.82
CA ILE A 265 33.46 7.64 25.14
C ILE A 265 33.92 7.35 23.70
N LEU A 266 34.40 6.13 23.41
CA LEU A 266 34.76 5.70 22.04
C LEU A 266 33.56 5.23 21.20
N LEU A 267 32.39 5.00 21.79
CA LEU A 267 31.27 4.32 21.15
C LEU A 267 30.39 5.27 20.31
N ASP A 268 30.15 4.90 19.04
CA ASP A 268 29.35 5.66 18.07
C ASP A 268 28.19 4.79 17.55
N TYR A 269 27.05 4.85 18.24
CA TYR A 269 25.85 4.09 17.89
C TYR A 269 25.21 4.49 16.55
N HIS A 270 25.55 5.66 15.99
CA HIS A 270 24.95 6.15 14.74
C HIS A 270 25.69 5.66 13.49
N SER A 271 27.01 5.43 13.54
CA SER A 271 27.71 4.76 12.44
C SER A 271 27.48 3.25 12.41
N LEU A 272 27.22 2.62 13.56
CA LEU A 272 26.92 1.19 13.65
C LEU A 272 25.62 0.84 12.91
N GLY A 273 25.68 -0.25 12.12
CA GLY A 273 24.51 -0.83 11.45
C GLY A 273 23.51 -1.35 12.48
N SER A 274 22.19 -1.29 12.19
CA SER A 274 21.15 -1.47 13.23
C SER A 274 21.24 -2.79 14.01
N PHE A 275 21.59 -3.90 13.34
CA PHE A 275 21.82 -5.20 13.98
C PHE A 275 23.10 -5.23 14.84
N GLN A 276 24.18 -4.61 14.37
CA GLN A 276 25.44 -4.50 15.10
C GLN A 276 25.27 -3.61 16.34
N ALA A 277 24.59 -2.47 16.20
CA ALA A 277 24.22 -1.58 17.31
C ALA A 277 23.37 -2.31 18.36
N LEU A 278 22.40 -3.13 17.95
CA LEU A 278 21.60 -3.96 18.86
C LEU A 278 22.45 -4.98 19.62
N ASN A 279 23.32 -5.71 18.93
CA ASN A 279 24.22 -6.69 19.54
C ASN A 279 25.19 -6.02 20.54
N THR A 280 25.87 -4.94 20.14
CA THR A 280 26.76 -4.17 21.01
C THR A 280 26.01 -3.54 22.20
N ALA A 281 24.78 -3.07 22.02
CA ALA A 281 23.95 -2.59 23.12
C ALA A 281 23.53 -3.70 24.09
N PHE A 282 23.22 -4.90 23.59
CA PHE A 282 22.92 -6.05 24.43
C PHE A 282 24.14 -6.48 25.26
N GLN A 283 25.31 -6.63 24.61
CA GLN A 283 26.58 -6.97 25.27
C GLN A 283 27.01 -5.94 26.33
N ASN A 284 26.74 -4.65 26.10
CA ASN A 284 27.04 -3.58 27.05
C ASN A 284 25.94 -3.38 28.12
N ARG A 285 24.86 -4.17 28.12
CA ARG A 285 23.66 -4.00 28.98
C ARG A 285 23.01 -2.60 28.84
N HIS A 286 23.05 -2.02 27.64
CA HIS A 286 22.46 -0.72 27.32
C HIS A 286 20.96 -0.86 26.98
N HIS A 287 20.16 -1.26 27.98
CA HIS A 287 18.74 -1.63 27.84
C HIS A 287 17.88 -0.61 27.09
N LEU A 288 18.13 0.69 27.28
CA LEU A 288 17.42 1.78 26.61
C LEU A 288 17.64 1.75 25.08
N VAL A 289 18.87 1.49 24.62
CA VAL A 289 19.19 1.35 23.19
C VAL A 289 18.66 0.03 22.61
N VAL A 290 18.72 -1.05 23.39
CA VAL A 290 18.13 -2.35 23.01
C VAL A 290 16.62 -2.19 22.75
N ALA A 291 15.88 -1.58 23.69
CA ALA A 291 14.45 -1.30 23.52
C ALA A 291 14.17 -0.40 22.30
N ALA A 292 14.93 0.69 22.14
CA ALA A 292 14.78 1.63 21.03
C ALA A 292 14.91 0.97 19.65
N ILE A 293 15.92 0.12 19.47
CA ILE A 293 16.18 -0.59 18.22
C ILE A 293 15.17 -1.74 18.00
N SER A 294 14.82 -2.50 19.05
CA SER A 294 13.83 -3.58 18.94
C SER A 294 12.45 -3.06 18.53
N ILE A 295 11.97 -1.97 19.15
CA ILE A 295 10.69 -1.34 18.77
C ILE A 295 10.75 -0.78 17.34
N LYS A 296 11.89 -0.24 16.91
CA LYS A 296 12.12 0.20 15.52
C LYS A 296 12.07 -0.97 14.51
N PHE A 297 12.48 -2.19 14.89
CA PHE A 297 12.28 -3.38 14.05
C PHE A 297 10.82 -3.85 14.05
N LEU A 298 10.17 -3.90 15.22
CA LEU A 298 8.77 -4.30 15.35
C LEU A 298 7.82 -3.38 14.56
N LEU A 299 8.03 -2.06 14.62
CA LEU A 299 7.25 -1.08 13.83
C LEU A 299 7.45 -1.24 12.32
N ARG A 300 8.60 -1.75 11.86
CA ARG A 300 8.85 -2.04 10.44
C ARG A 300 8.18 -3.32 9.99
N ALA A 301 8.21 -4.36 10.82
CA ALA A 301 7.38 -5.54 10.60
C ALA A 301 5.89 -5.18 10.56
N GLN A 302 5.46 -4.25 11.43
CA GLN A 302 4.08 -3.76 11.46
C GLN A 302 3.65 -3.03 10.18
N ILE A 303 4.54 -2.28 9.52
CA ILE A 303 4.24 -1.69 8.19
C ILE A 303 3.98 -2.80 7.16
N VAL A 304 4.83 -3.82 7.11
CA VAL A 304 4.72 -4.97 6.18
C VAL A 304 3.49 -5.84 6.45
N LEU A 305 3.09 -6.01 7.72
CA LEU A 305 1.84 -6.67 8.08
C LEU A 305 0.62 -5.82 7.68
N SER A 306 0.65 -4.52 8.00
CA SER A 306 -0.45 -3.57 7.71
C SER A 306 -0.84 -3.54 6.24
N THR A 307 0.14 -3.70 5.34
CA THR A 307 -0.05 -3.67 3.89
C THR A 307 -0.73 -4.93 3.32
N ALA A 308 -0.85 -6.01 4.10
CA ALA A 308 -1.42 -7.30 3.69
C ALA A 308 -2.72 -7.67 4.43
N VAL A 309 -3.21 -6.84 5.37
CA VAL A 309 -4.39 -7.13 6.21
C VAL A 309 -5.65 -7.42 5.41
N PHE A 310 -5.93 -6.60 4.38
CA PHE A 310 -7.19 -6.61 3.67
C PHE A 310 -7.04 -7.21 2.26
N HIS A 311 -8.01 -8.04 1.89
CA HIS A 311 -8.15 -8.57 0.54
C HIS A 311 -9.55 -8.20 0.01
N ALA A 312 -9.67 -8.01 -1.31
CA ALA A 312 -10.94 -7.76 -1.96
C ALA A 312 -11.48 -9.07 -2.53
N GLU A 313 -12.44 -9.66 -1.84
CA GLU A 313 -13.10 -10.90 -2.26
C GLU A 313 -14.33 -10.54 -3.08
N ILE A 314 -14.44 -11.08 -4.29
CA ILE A 314 -15.51 -10.72 -5.23
C ILE A 314 -16.49 -11.89 -5.28
N HIS A 315 -17.72 -11.65 -4.82
CA HIS A 315 -18.79 -12.65 -4.85
C HIS A 315 -19.37 -12.80 -6.27
N VAL A 316 -20.12 -13.89 -6.49
CA VAL A 316 -20.71 -14.25 -7.80
C VAL A 316 -21.60 -13.12 -8.34
N ASP A 317 -22.31 -12.41 -7.46
CA ASP A 317 -23.16 -11.25 -7.77
C ASP A 317 -22.39 -9.99 -8.24
N GLY A 318 -21.10 -10.11 -8.56
CA GLY A 318 -20.21 -9.00 -8.95
C GLY A 318 -19.82 -8.06 -7.79
N THR A 319 -20.33 -8.27 -6.58
CA THR A 319 -20.07 -7.42 -5.42
C THR A 319 -18.67 -7.69 -4.85
N SER A 320 -17.84 -6.64 -4.73
CA SER A 320 -16.51 -6.76 -4.09
C SER A 320 -16.61 -6.40 -2.60
N LEU A 321 -16.54 -7.41 -1.74
CA LEU A 321 -16.49 -7.26 -0.27
C LEU A 321 -15.03 -7.19 0.19
N LEU A 322 -14.76 -6.48 1.29
CA LEU A 322 -13.41 -6.36 1.84
C LEU A 322 -13.27 -7.27 3.06
N ARG A 323 -12.66 -8.45 2.88
CA ARG A 323 -12.41 -9.41 3.95
C ARG A 323 -11.00 -9.23 4.52
N ALA A 324 -10.87 -9.29 5.84
CA ALA A 324 -9.57 -9.20 6.52
C ALA A 324 -8.96 -10.58 6.76
N ARG A 325 -7.64 -10.69 6.60
CA ARG A 325 -6.85 -11.88 6.92
C ARG A 325 -6.65 -11.95 8.44
N VAL A 326 -7.56 -12.64 9.13
CA VAL A 326 -7.62 -12.75 10.60
C VAL A 326 -6.26 -13.08 11.24
N GLY A 327 -5.48 -14.00 10.66
CA GLY A 327 -4.13 -14.34 11.15
C GLY A 327 -3.12 -13.18 11.09
N ILE A 328 -3.21 -12.30 10.08
CA ILE A 328 -2.38 -11.09 9.99
C ILE A 328 -2.83 -10.05 11.01
N LEU A 329 -4.14 -9.95 11.26
CA LEU A 329 -4.72 -8.99 12.21
C LEU A 329 -4.39 -9.38 13.68
N HIS A 330 -4.41 -10.68 14.02
CA HIS A 330 -3.85 -11.19 15.29
C HIS A 330 -2.33 -10.97 15.38
N ALA A 331 -1.57 -11.19 14.29
CA ALA A 331 -0.14 -10.88 14.30
C ALA A 331 0.12 -9.38 14.59
N MET A 332 -0.70 -8.48 14.04
CA MET A 332 -0.63 -7.04 14.31
C MET A 332 -1.05 -6.65 15.73
N ALA A 333 -2.06 -7.29 16.32
CA ALA A 333 -2.40 -7.07 17.73
C ALA A 333 -1.27 -7.56 18.64
N GLY A 334 -0.74 -8.76 18.38
CA GLY A 334 0.39 -9.36 19.10
C GLY A 334 1.66 -8.52 19.05
N THR A 335 2.05 -7.97 17.90
CA THR A 335 3.22 -7.08 17.79
C THR A 335 3.02 -5.76 18.56
N PHE A 336 1.81 -5.19 18.60
CA PHE A 336 1.54 -4.00 19.43
C PHE A 336 1.66 -4.31 20.94
N LEU A 337 1.25 -5.50 21.38
CA LEU A 337 1.47 -5.97 22.75
C LEU A 337 2.96 -6.19 23.04
N VAL A 338 3.72 -6.79 22.11
CA VAL A 338 5.18 -6.97 22.25
C VAL A 338 5.92 -5.63 22.26
N ILE A 339 5.50 -4.63 21.46
CA ILE A 339 6.01 -3.25 21.54
C ILE A 339 5.73 -2.65 22.92
N SER A 340 4.52 -2.86 23.46
CA SER A 340 4.13 -2.37 24.78
C SER A 340 4.99 -2.99 25.89
N MET A 341 5.30 -4.30 25.80
CA MET A 341 6.24 -4.96 26.71
C MET A 341 7.67 -4.43 26.55
N ALA A 342 8.13 -4.18 25.32
CA ALA A 342 9.46 -3.60 25.05
C ALA A 342 9.62 -2.15 25.54
N LEU A 343 8.51 -1.43 25.79
CA LEU A 343 8.52 -0.08 26.37
C LEU A 343 8.68 -0.08 27.90
N LEU A 344 8.40 -1.18 28.61
CA LEU A 344 8.54 -1.25 30.08
C LEU A 344 9.98 -1.03 30.57
N PRO A 345 11.03 -1.68 30.01
CA PRO A 345 12.43 -1.37 30.35
C PRO A 345 12.80 0.09 30.07
N MET A 346 12.19 0.71 29.05
CA MET A 346 12.45 2.10 28.70
C MET A 346 11.84 3.10 29.69
N LEU A 347 10.69 2.80 30.29
CA LEU A 347 10.14 3.59 31.40
C LEU A 347 11.05 3.52 32.64
N TYR A 348 11.51 2.31 32.97
CA TYR A 348 12.38 2.08 34.13
C TYR A 348 13.73 2.80 33.96
N HIS A 349 14.46 2.52 32.87
CA HIS A 349 15.79 3.07 32.57
C HIS A 349 15.78 4.46 31.90
N ALA A 350 14.65 5.17 31.87
CA ALA A 350 14.60 6.54 31.37
C ALA A 350 15.58 7.47 32.13
N PRO A 351 16.19 8.47 31.46
CA PRO A 351 17.14 9.39 32.07
C PRO A 351 16.60 10.10 33.31
N SER A 352 17.49 10.38 34.26
CA SER A 352 17.13 10.89 35.59
C SER A 352 16.40 12.24 35.52
N PRO A 353 15.53 12.57 36.50
CA PRO A 353 14.87 13.87 36.57
C PRO A 353 15.79 15.01 37.05
N ARG A 354 17.12 14.89 36.89
CA ARG A 354 18.13 15.87 37.30
C ARG A 354 18.85 16.50 36.10
N GLY A 355 19.37 15.67 35.19
CA GLY A 355 20.09 16.11 34.00
C GLY A 355 20.84 14.93 33.36
N ILE A 356 21.51 15.20 32.24
CA ILE A 356 22.57 14.34 31.68
C ILE A 356 23.87 15.13 31.53
N ALA A 357 23.77 16.41 31.13
CA ALA A 357 24.84 17.39 31.06
C ALA A 357 24.24 18.80 31.27
N PRO A 358 25.05 19.86 31.46
CA PRO A 358 24.59 21.25 31.43
C PRO A 358 23.84 21.63 30.14
N ARG A 359 24.50 21.48 28.98
CA ARG A 359 24.03 21.85 27.63
C ARG A 359 23.77 20.61 26.74
N ASP A 360 23.18 20.83 25.56
CA ASP A 360 22.97 19.83 24.51
C ASP A 360 24.26 19.49 23.73
N PRO A 361 24.81 18.27 23.82
CA PRO A 361 26.01 17.85 23.09
C PRO A 361 25.78 17.53 21.60
N THR A 362 24.83 18.19 20.91
CA THR A 362 24.57 17.92 19.47
C THR A 362 25.25 18.88 18.50
N SER A 363 25.73 20.04 18.95
CA SER A 363 26.52 20.97 18.15
C SER A 363 28.02 20.81 18.47
N PRO A 364 28.93 21.01 17.49
CA PRO A 364 30.38 21.05 17.76
C PRO A 364 30.78 22.10 18.80
N ALA A 365 30.02 23.20 18.90
CA ALA A 365 30.19 24.19 19.96
C ALA A 365 29.77 23.67 21.33
N GLY A 366 28.61 22.99 21.43
CA GLY A 366 28.10 22.45 22.69
C GLY A 366 28.97 21.33 23.25
N THR A 367 29.60 20.50 22.40
CA THR A 367 30.60 19.53 22.87
C THR A 367 31.95 20.19 23.20
N ALA A 368 32.31 21.30 22.56
CA ALA A 368 33.46 22.08 22.99
C ALA A 368 33.24 22.73 24.37
N THR A 369 32.10 23.37 24.65
CA THR A 369 31.87 23.97 25.98
C THR A 369 31.85 22.92 27.09
N LEU A 370 31.15 21.79 26.86
CA LEU A 370 31.11 20.63 27.78
C LEU A 370 32.46 19.91 27.99
N LEU A 371 33.48 20.21 27.19
CA LEU A 371 34.83 19.63 27.34
C LEU A 371 35.88 20.65 27.81
N SER A 372 35.53 21.93 27.89
CA SER A 372 36.48 23.04 28.13
C SER A 372 37.30 22.88 29.43
N SER A 373 36.64 22.46 30.49
CA SER A 373 37.17 22.11 31.82
C SER A 373 38.00 20.82 31.87
N SER A 374 37.83 19.92 30.89
CA SER A 374 38.17 18.50 31.01
C SER A 374 39.62 18.22 30.66
N HIS A 375 40.53 19.03 31.22
CA HIS A 375 41.94 19.12 30.82
C HIS A 375 42.66 17.76 30.85
N GLN A 376 42.44 16.91 31.87
CA GLN A 376 43.08 15.58 31.95
C GLN A 376 42.71 14.66 30.78
N PHE A 377 41.45 14.74 30.32
CA PHE A 377 40.96 13.97 29.18
C PHE A 377 41.50 14.54 27.85
N LEU A 378 41.46 15.86 27.69
CA LEU A 378 41.99 16.55 26.50
C LEU A 378 43.50 16.37 26.34
N THR A 379 44.30 16.43 27.42
CA THR A 379 45.77 16.31 27.34
C THR A 379 46.22 14.95 26.80
N ARG A 380 45.50 13.85 27.08
CA ARG A 380 45.81 12.54 26.49
C ARG A 380 45.50 12.46 24.98
N LEU A 381 44.54 13.27 24.53
CA LEU A 381 44.12 13.37 23.14
C LEU A 381 44.84 14.47 22.35
N SER A 382 45.68 15.29 23.00
CA SER A 382 46.59 16.22 22.32
C SER A 382 47.44 15.52 21.27
N SER A 383 47.78 16.18 20.16
CA SER A 383 48.39 15.63 18.94
C SER A 383 47.58 14.57 18.17
N THR A 384 46.42 14.09 18.65
CA THR A 384 45.66 13.02 17.95
C THR A 384 44.71 13.52 16.86
N GLY A 385 44.55 14.83 16.66
CA GLY A 385 43.53 15.41 15.77
C GLY A 385 43.47 14.79 14.38
N HIS A 386 44.63 14.67 13.71
CA HIS A 386 44.78 14.10 12.36
C HIS A 386 44.69 12.57 12.29
N ALA A 387 44.79 11.87 13.43
CA ALA A 387 44.97 10.42 13.49
C ALA A 387 43.65 9.64 13.40
N ASN A 388 43.71 8.35 13.05
CA ASN A 388 42.54 7.48 12.93
C ASN A 388 41.87 7.19 14.30
N MET A 389 40.70 6.52 14.26
CA MET A 389 39.99 6.16 15.49
C MET A 389 40.73 5.11 16.34
N ASP A 390 41.55 4.25 15.72
CA ASP A 390 42.24 3.16 16.40
C ASP A 390 43.39 3.66 17.29
N THR A 391 44.15 4.68 16.85
CA THR A 391 45.16 5.34 17.69
C THR A 391 44.53 6.13 18.84
N VAL A 392 43.37 6.76 18.61
CA VAL A 392 42.56 7.38 19.68
C VAL A 392 42.08 6.33 20.68
N ALA A 393 41.63 5.16 20.21
CA ALA A 393 41.23 4.05 21.06
C ALA A 393 42.40 3.47 21.88
N ALA A 394 43.59 3.36 21.28
CA ALA A 394 44.80 2.89 21.95
C ALA A 394 45.25 3.83 23.09
N ARG A 395 45.20 5.15 22.90
CA ARG A 395 45.52 6.12 23.98
C ARG A 395 44.49 6.15 25.11
N LEU A 396 43.25 5.78 24.82
CA LEU A 396 42.17 5.63 25.80
C LEU A 396 42.02 4.18 26.30
N ALA A 397 42.97 3.28 26.02
CA ALA A 397 42.90 1.89 26.44
C ALA A 397 43.01 1.74 27.97
N GLY A 398 42.10 0.97 28.56
CA GLY A 398 42.06 0.66 29.99
C GLY A 398 41.42 1.73 30.89
N SER A 399 41.32 3.00 30.47
CA SER A 399 40.69 4.05 31.26
C SER A 399 39.16 3.94 31.28
N TRP A 400 38.55 4.43 32.37
CA TRP A 400 37.12 4.71 32.45
C TRP A 400 36.91 6.16 32.91
N TYR A 401 35.70 6.68 32.69
CA TYR A 401 35.39 8.10 32.85
C TYR A 401 34.05 8.30 33.54
N THR A 402 33.91 9.44 34.20
CA THR A 402 32.70 9.90 34.90
C THR A 402 32.43 11.36 34.55
N ALA A 403 31.16 11.72 34.42
CA ALA A 403 30.73 13.10 34.47
C ALA A 403 30.64 13.51 35.95
N GLU A 404 31.48 14.45 36.36
CA GLU A 404 31.50 15.03 37.71
C GLU A 404 31.23 16.52 37.62
N LEU A 405 30.44 17.03 38.58
CA LEU A 405 30.14 18.45 38.71
C LEU A 405 30.75 18.94 40.02
N THR A 406 31.73 19.83 39.90
CA THR A 406 32.61 20.26 41.00
C THR A 406 32.46 21.75 41.26
N GLN A 407 32.27 22.14 42.52
CA GLN A 407 32.34 23.54 42.97
C GLN A 407 33.70 23.80 43.66
N PRO A 408 34.69 24.46 43.01
CA PRO A 408 35.98 24.78 43.64
C PRO A 408 35.89 25.93 44.66
N GLY A 409 35.28 25.65 45.83
CA GLY A 409 35.22 26.57 46.97
C GLY A 409 33.97 27.46 47.01
N ARG A 410 34.03 28.56 47.76
CA ARG A 410 32.82 29.26 48.25
C ARG A 410 32.10 30.15 47.22
N ARG A 411 32.78 30.58 46.15
CA ARG A 411 32.24 31.29 44.97
C ARG A 411 33.13 31.14 43.72
N PRO A 412 33.06 29.99 43.06
CA PRO A 412 32.96 29.98 41.60
C PRO A 412 31.69 29.24 41.13
N GLU A 413 31.40 29.29 39.84
CA GLU A 413 30.29 28.56 39.23
C GLU A 413 30.52 27.04 39.24
N GLU A 414 29.46 26.26 39.05
CA GLU A 414 29.55 24.79 39.01
C GLU A 414 30.27 24.34 37.73
N ILE A 415 31.39 23.62 37.86
CA ILE A 415 32.19 23.18 36.71
C ILE A 415 31.93 21.70 36.41
N PHE A 416 31.35 21.43 35.24
CA PHE A 416 31.16 20.08 34.69
C PHE A 416 32.45 19.59 34.04
N GLN A 417 32.95 18.43 34.45
CA GLN A 417 34.16 17.83 33.85
C GLN A 417 34.05 16.32 33.67
N LEU A 418 34.66 15.82 32.58
CA LEU A 418 34.88 14.39 32.37
C LEU A 418 36.16 13.94 33.09
N ARG A 419 36.01 13.49 34.34
CA ARG A 419 37.13 13.00 35.14
C ARG A 419 37.55 11.61 34.66
N GLN A 420 38.86 11.39 34.54
CA GLN A 420 39.40 10.06 34.29
C GLN A 420 39.60 9.31 35.60
N HIS A 421 39.23 8.02 35.60
CA HIS A 421 39.59 7.08 36.66
C HIS A 421 40.24 5.82 36.08
N GLY A 422 41.29 5.34 36.74
CA GLY A 422 42.02 4.12 36.37
C GLY A 422 42.75 4.14 35.00
N GLY A 423 43.44 3.03 34.71
CA GLY A 423 43.93 2.63 33.39
C GLY A 423 44.75 3.65 32.60
N GLY A 424 46.08 3.57 32.66
CA GLY A 424 46.96 4.58 32.06
C GLY A 424 48.26 4.08 31.45
N SER A 425 48.36 2.80 31.10
CA SER A 425 49.62 2.19 30.62
C SER A 425 49.91 2.41 29.13
N GLY A 426 49.02 3.09 28.39
CA GLY A 426 49.32 3.58 27.04
C GLY A 426 50.35 4.72 27.13
N PRO A 427 51.46 4.69 26.36
CA PRO A 427 52.49 5.73 26.46
C PRO A 427 51.93 7.13 26.21
N LEU A 428 52.11 8.04 27.18
CA LEU A 428 51.77 9.46 27.06
C LEU A 428 52.46 10.09 25.84
N CYS A 429 53.69 9.63 25.58
CA CYS A 429 54.43 9.87 24.35
C CYS A 429 54.69 8.53 23.64
N MET A 430 53.67 7.99 22.96
CA MET A 430 53.97 7.29 21.72
C MET A 430 54.48 8.37 20.77
N ASN A 431 55.80 8.40 20.52
CA ASN A 431 56.35 9.19 19.42
C ASN A 431 55.53 8.86 18.16
N PRO A 432 55.19 9.85 17.32
CA PRO A 432 54.64 9.50 16.02
C PRO A 432 55.62 8.52 15.36
N PRO A 433 55.17 7.41 14.73
CA PRO A 433 56.03 6.69 13.82
C PRO A 433 56.55 7.71 12.77
N ASN A 434 57.75 7.49 12.21
CA ASN A 434 58.40 8.40 11.25
C ASN A 434 57.69 8.43 9.87
N VAL A 435 56.42 8.79 9.91
CA VAL A 435 55.48 9.03 8.83
C VAL A 435 55.47 10.54 8.60
N SER A 436 55.57 10.97 7.33
CA SER A 436 55.51 12.40 7.01
C SER A 436 54.18 13.02 7.48
N PRO A 437 54.15 14.30 7.88
CA PRO A 437 52.95 14.97 8.44
C PRO A 437 51.77 15.12 7.45
N GLU A 438 51.86 14.54 6.26
CA GLU A 438 50.93 14.72 5.15
C GLU A 438 49.83 13.64 5.08
N THR A 439 50.03 12.46 5.67
CA THR A 439 49.04 11.37 5.63
C THR A 439 47.93 11.52 6.67
N ILE A 440 47.08 12.54 6.46
CA ILE A 440 45.80 12.68 7.13
C ILE A 440 44.98 11.40 6.88
N ALA A 441 44.55 10.72 7.95
CA ALA A 441 43.62 9.60 7.81
C ALA A 441 42.37 10.05 7.05
N THR A 442 41.81 9.24 6.15
CA THR A 442 40.63 9.65 5.37
C THR A 442 39.40 8.83 5.76
N TYR A 443 38.59 9.38 6.65
CA TYR A 443 37.27 8.86 6.97
C TYR A 443 36.24 9.32 5.93
N GLN A 444 35.75 8.36 5.15
CA GLN A 444 34.55 8.49 4.34
C GLN A 444 33.59 7.35 4.74
N PRO A 445 32.33 7.63 5.13
CA PRO A 445 31.40 6.57 5.48
C PRO A 445 31.03 5.76 4.22
N TRP A 446 30.74 4.47 4.41
CA TRP A 446 30.38 3.57 3.30
C TRP A 446 29.17 4.05 2.48
N THR A 447 28.26 4.80 3.13
CA THR A 447 27.10 5.50 2.53
C THR A 447 27.48 6.57 1.52
N GLN A 448 28.62 7.25 1.71
CA GLN A 448 29.10 8.31 0.81
C GLN A 448 30.04 7.79 -0.30
N SER A 449 30.47 6.54 -0.24
CA SER A 449 31.32 5.92 -1.27
C SER A 449 30.67 5.96 -2.65
N THR A 450 31.46 6.22 -3.69
CA THR A 450 31.00 6.25 -5.09
C THR A 450 30.32 4.94 -5.49
N ARG A 451 30.85 3.79 -5.04
CA ARG A 451 30.26 2.45 -5.30
C ARG A 451 28.85 2.33 -4.73
N THR A 452 28.65 2.77 -3.49
CA THR A 452 27.34 2.70 -2.81
C THR A 452 26.31 3.61 -3.49
N LYS A 453 26.74 4.78 -3.99
CA LYS A 453 25.88 5.69 -4.76
C LYS A 453 25.50 5.14 -6.14
N THR A 454 26.44 4.55 -6.89
CA THR A 454 26.13 3.94 -8.20
C THR A 454 25.25 2.69 -8.07
N ILE A 455 25.49 1.84 -7.06
CA ILE A 455 24.63 0.69 -6.73
C ILE A 455 23.21 1.16 -6.39
N SER A 456 23.04 2.22 -5.59
CA SER A 456 21.72 2.78 -5.28
C SER A 456 20.98 3.28 -6.52
N ILE A 457 21.68 3.96 -7.43
CA ILE A 457 21.09 4.45 -8.70
C ILE A 457 20.68 3.27 -9.57
N PHE A 458 21.54 2.26 -9.73
CA PHE A 458 21.23 1.05 -10.48
C PHE A 458 20.03 0.30 -9.89
N ALA A 459 19.95 0.16 -8.56
CA ALA A 459 18.82 -0.46 -7.89
C ALA A 459 17.50 0.31 -8.10
N SER A 460 17.52 1.65 -8.03
CA SER A 460 16.34 2.47 -8.32
C SER A 460 15.89 2.33 -9.77
N VAL A 461 16.82 2.31 -10.74
CA VAL A 461 16.50 2.09 -12.16
C VAL A 461 15.96 0.68 -12.40
N ALA A 462 16.60 -0.35 -11.82
CA ALA A 462 16.16 -1.74 -11.94
C ALA A 462 14.74 -1.96 -11.39
N LEU A 463 14.34 -1.23 -10.33
CA LEU A 463 12.99 -1.28 -9.78
C LEU A 463 11.96 -0.53 -10.61
N ILE A 464 12.33 0.61 -11.21
CA ILE A 464 11.46 1.28 -12.21
C ILE A 464 11.23 0.32 -13.40
N VAL A 465 12.30 -0.26 -13.95
CA VAL A 465 12.21 -1.23 -15.06
C VAL A 465 11.39 -2.45 -14.65
N GLY A 466 11.64 -3.05 -13.49
CA GLY A 466 10.90 -4.22 -13.01
C GLY A 466 9.40 -3.96 -12.85
N ILE A 467 9.01 -2.81 -12.27
CA ILE A 467 7.61 -2.41 -12.13
C ILE A 467 6.96 -2.14 -13.50
N CYS A 468 7.68 -1.53 -14.43
CA CYS A 468 7.21 -1.33 -15.81
C CYS A 468 7.08 -2.64 -16.59
N VAL A 469 7.98 -3.62 -16.37
CA VAL A 469 7.91 -4.94 -17.02
C VAL A 469 6.74 -5.76 -16.49
N ILE A 470 6.53 -5.81 -15.16
CA ILE A 470 5.36 -6.51 -14.58
C ILE A 470 4.05 -5.84 -15.05
N PHE A 471 4.02 -4.50 -15.13
CA PHE A 471 2.89 -3.77 -15.68
C PHE A 471 2.69 -3.99 -17.20
N GLY A 472 3.76 -4.20 -17.95
CA GLY A 472 3.72 -4.48 -19.40
C GLY A 472 3.25 -5.90 -19.72
N LEU A 473 3.71 -6.90 -18.98
CA LEU A 473 3.30 -8.31 -19.11
C LEU A 473 1.79 -8.51 -18.85
N LYS A 474 1.16 -7.59 -18.10
CA LYS A 474 -0.30 -7.51 -17.94
C LYS A 474 -1.05 -7.34 -19.28
N GLY A 475 -0.38 -6.85 -20.33
CA GLY A 475 -0.97 -6.61 -21.65
C GLY A 475 -1.44 -7.87 -22.39
N GLU A 476 -0.95 -9.05 -22.02
CA GLU A 476 -1.33 -10.34 -22.62
C GLU A 476 -2.50 -11.02 -21.88
N GLY A 477 -3.24 -10.26 -21.07
CA GLY A 477 -4.64 -10.53 -20.70
C GLY A 477 -4.89 -11.41 -19.47
N GLU A 478 -4.08 -12.44 -19.23
CA GLU A 478 -4.40 -13.47 -18.23
C GLU A 478 -4.33 -13.05 -16.76
N GLY A 479 -3.46 -12.10 -16.41
CA GLY A 479 -3.16 -11.78 -15.00
C GLY A 479 -2.56 -12.95 -14.21
N LEU A 480 -2.15 -12.72 -12.96
CA LEU A 480 -1.59 -13.80 -12.13
C LEU A 480 -2.73 -14.61 -11.46
N LYS A 481 -2.60 -15.94 -11.40
CA LYS A 481 -3.56 -16.81 -10.68
C LYS A 481 -3.61 -16.39 -9.20
N VAL A 482 -4.81 -16.22 -8.66
CA VAL A 482 -5.02 -15.97 -7.23
C VAL A 482 -4.87 -17.30 -6.49
N ASP A 483 -3.76 -17.46 -5.80
CA ASP A 483 -3.61 -18.35 -4.65
C ASP A 483 -3.32 -17.49 -3.41
N ASP A 484 -3.78 -17.96 -2.25
CA ASP A 484 -3.70 -17.22 -1.00
C ASP A 484 -2.27 -17.08 -0.46
N SER A 485 -1.42 -18.09 -0.68
CA SER A 485 0.00 -18.03 -0.30
C SER A 485 0.77 -17.09 -1.23
N ILE A 486 0.50 -17.20 -2.54
CA ILE A 486 1.11 -16.36 -3.58
C ILE A 486 0.69 -14.89 -3.40
N PHE A 487 -0.56 -14.59 -3.04
CA PHE A 487 -1.02 -13.22 -2.77
C PHE A 487 -0.25 -12.56 -1.60
N ILE A 488 0.02 -13.30 -0.53
CA ILE A 488 0.81 -12.79 0.61
C ILE A 488 2.25 -12.49 0.18
N VAL A 489 2.86 -13.34 -0.67
CA VAL A 489 4.20 -13.07 -1.22
C VAL A 489 4.20 -11.80 -2.07
N TRP A 490 3.26 -11.65 -3.02
CA TRP A 490 3.21 -10.47 -3.90
C TRP A 490 2.79 -9.17 -3.22
N THR A 491 2.08 -9.21 -2.10
CA THR A 491 1.80 -8.01 -1.28
C THR A 491 2.96 -7.66 -0.36
N CYS A 492 3.52 -8.63 0.38
CA CYS A 492 4.62 -8.35 1.32
C CYS A 492 5.96 -8.05 0.62
N LEU A 493 6.33 -8.75 -0.45
CA LEU A 493 7.66 -8.63 -1.08
C LEU A 493 7.99 -7.20 -1.56
N PRO A 494 7.12 -6.48 -2.29
CA PRO A 494 7.34 -5.07 -2.60
C PRO A 494 7.52 -4.20 -1.35
N THR A 495 6.68 -4.40 -0.33
CA THR A 495 6.69 -3.57 0.89
C THR A 495 8.02 -3.70 1.64
N ILE A 496 8.61 -4.91 1.64
CA ILE A 496 9.92 -5.21 2.23
C ILE A 496 11.03 -4.52 1.44
N ILE A 497 11.00 -4.61 0.09
CA ILE A 497 11.97 -3.95 -0.81
C ILE A 497 11.93 -2.43 -0.62
N PHE A 498 10.75 -1.82 -0.68
CA PHE A 498 10.59 -0.37 -0.50
C PHE A 498 10.94 0.09 0.92
N THR A 499 10.61 -0.70 1.95
CA THR A 499 11.06 -0.42 3.32
C THR A 499 12.58 -0.45 3.40
N ALA A 500 13.26 -1.45 2.83
CA ALA A 500 14.72 -1.54 2.82
C ALA A 500 15.38 -0.33 2.15
N ILE A 501 14.82 0.15 1.04
CA ILE A 501 15.27 1.36 0.33
C ILE A 501 15.07 2.61 1.21
N ALA A 502 13.93 2.72 1.91
CA ALA A 502 13.71 3.79 2.89
C ALA A 502 14.73 3.75 4.05
N VAL A 503 15.10 2.56 4.55
CA VAL A 503 16.19 2.41 5.54
C VAL A 503 17.51 2.94 4.99
N PHE A 504 17.85 2.59 3.75
CA PHE A 504 19.09 2.96 3.10
C PHE A 504 19.21 4.48 2.92
N TRP A 505 18.20 5.14 2.34
CA TRP A 505 18.17 6.61 2.23
C TRP A 505 18.22 7.31 3.60
N THR A 506 17.55 6.74 4.62
CA THR A 506 17.63 7.26 5.99
C THR A 506 19.04 7.20 6.57
N ARG A 507 19.87 6.22 6.21
CA ARG A 507 21.27 6.16 6.65
C ARG A 507 22.14 7.20 5.94
N ILE A 508 21.94 7.44 4.65
CA ILE A 508 22.60 8.54 3.91
C ILE A 508 22.26 9.90 4.54
N ASP A 509 20.98 10.12 4.89
CA ASP A 509 20.52 11.33 5.61
C ASP A 509 21.23 11.52 6.97
N ILE A 510 21.32 10.47 7.79
CA ILE A 510 21.97 10.54 9.10
C ILE A 510 23.46 10.89 8.96
N ASP A 511 24.18 10.24 8.05
CA ASP A 511 25.60 10.54 7.81
C ASP A 511 25.81 11.96 7.26
N ASN A 512 25.02 12.39 6.26
CA ASN A 512 25.13 13.74 5.72
C ASN A 512 24.88 14.82 6.78
N ARG A 513 23.83 14.67 7.61
CA ARG A 513 23.53 15.62 8.70
C ARG A 513 24.60 15.65 9.79
N ARG A 514 25.21 14.50 10.10
CA ARG A 514 26.27 14.37 11.12
C ARG A 514 27.59 14.97 10.65
N LEU A 515 27.92 14.81 9.37
CA LEU A 515 29.20 15.26 8.81
C LEU A 515 29.16 16.72 8.34
N ALA A 516 28.00 17.27 7.96
CA ALA A 516 27.85 18.63 7.42
C ALA A 516 28.57 19.74 8.22
N PRO A 517 28.39 19.91 9.55
CA PRO A 517 29.03 21.00 10.28
C PRO A 517 30.55 20.85 10.36
N PHE A 518 31.06 19.62 10.44
CA PHE A 518 32.50 19.35 10.48
C PHE A 518 33.15 19.49 9.10
N LEU A 519 32.52 18.99 8.02
CA LEU A 519 33.04 19.12 6.66
C LEU A 519 33.11 20.59 6.21
N LYS A 520 32.11 21.42 6.56
CA LYS A 520 32.15 22.87 6.32
C LYS A 520 33.42 23.53 6.88
N LEU A 521 33.80 23.18 8.12
CA LEU A 521 35.01 23.72 8.73
C LEU A 521 36.28 23.35 7.95
N THR A 522 36.31 22.23 7.21
CA THR A 522 37.49 21.80 6.44
C THR A 522 37.72 22.55 5.12
N THR A 523 36.68 23.16 4.53
CA THR A 523 36.80 23.78 3.19
C THR A 523 37.13 25.26 3.22
N THR A 524 36.59 26.00 4.20
CA THR A 524 36.50 27.46 4.14
C THR A 524 36.35 28.08 5.53
N LYS A 525 36.74 29.36 5.67
CA LYS A 525 36.46 30.13 6.89
C LYS A 525 34.95 30.32 7.03
N HIS A 526 34.32 29.78 8.08
CA HIS A 526 32.89 29.93 8.33
C HIS A 526 32.58 30.68 9.63
N ARG A 527 31.46 31.39 9.66
CA ARG A 527 30.95 32.02 10.90
C ARG A 527 30.37 30.98 11.85
N PHE A 528 30.34 31.31 13.14
CA PHE A 528 29.86 30.40 14.19
C PHE A 528 28.51 29.72 13.87
N GLN A 529 27.49 30.48 13.49
CA GLN A 529 26.13 29.97 13.21
C GLN A 529 26.05 29.13 11.92
N GLU A 530 27.04 29.21 11.03
CA GLU A 530 27.09 28.45 9.77
C GLU A 530 27.75 27.07 9.95
N SER A 531 28.47 26.85 11.06
CA SER A 531 29.35 25.70 11.27
C SER A 531 29.34 25.16 12.71
N LEU A 532 30.02 25.80 13.66
CA LEU A 532 30.19 25.34 15.04
C LEU A 532 28.88 25.26 15.83
N GLY A 533 27.96 26.22 15.64
CA GLY A 533 26.61 26.21 16.21
C GLY A 533 25.59 25.38 15.41
N LEU A 534 25.99 24.76 14.29
CA LEU A 534 25.05 24.13 13.37
C LEU A 534 24.76 22.67 13.74
N SER A 535 23.67 22.45 14.48
CA SER A 535 23.09 21.10 14.69
C SER A 535 21.94 20.80 13.72
N TYR A 536 21.91 19.55 13.24
CA TYR A 536 20.82 18.93 12.47
C TYR A 536 20.31 17.61 13.07
N MET A 537 20.86 17.18 14.20
CA MET A 537 20.49 15.92 14.84
C MET A 537 19.19 16.07 15.64
N ASN A 538 19.07 17.16 16.40
CA ASN A 538 18.00 17.32 17.40
C ASN A 538 16.65 17.82 16.84
N GLU A 539 16.63 18.33 15.61
CA GLU A 539 15.47 18.99 14.98
C GLU A 539 14.50 18.04 14.26
N PHE A 540 13.23 18.46 14.13
CA PHE A 540 12.18 17.73 13.41
C PHE A 540 12.40 17.72 11.89
N GLY A 541 11.89 16.70 11.19
CA GLY A 541 12.18 16.44 9.77
C GLY A 541 11.92 17.64 8.85
N LEU A 542 10.70 18.20 8.88
CA LEU A 542 10.34 19.37 8.06
C LEU A 542 11.18 20.62 8.41
N HIS A 543 11.52 20.81 9.69
CA HIS A 543 12.41 21.91 10.10
C HIS A 543 13.82 21.73 9.52
N THR A 544 14.38 20.52 9.53
CA THR A 544 15.70 20.28 8.91
C THR A 544 15.72 20.53 7.40
N VAL A 545 14.60 20.32 6.69
CA VAL A 545 14.47 20.67 5.26
C VAL A 545 14.51 22.19 5.08
N GLY A 546 13.66 22.93 5.80
CA GLY A 546 13.65 24.40 5.75
C GLY A 546 14.97 25.04 6.18
N LYS A 547 15.60 24.52 7.25
CA LYS A 547 16.89 24.99 7.76
C LYS A 547 18.02 24.74 6.76
N SER A 548 18.17 23.51 6.25
CA SER A 548 19.22 23.18 5.28
C SER A 548 19.05 23.91 3.95
N MET A 549 17.82 24.18 3.52
CA MET A 549 17.55 25.06 2.38
C MET A 549 17.99 26.51 2.67
N LYS A 550 17.68 27.04 3.86
CA LYS A 550 18.07 28.41 4.28
C LYS A 550 19.59 28.57 4.45
N THR A 551 20.30 27.55 4.91
CA THR A 551 21.78 27.55 5.03
C THR A 551 22.51 27.05 3.78
N GLN A 552 21.78 26.84 2.68
CA GLN A 552 22.29 26.37 1.37
C GLN A 552 23.01 25.00 1.42
N ASP A 553 22.70 24.17 2.42
CA ASP A 553 23.24 22.83 2.63
C ASP A 553 22.56 21.78 1.73
N TRP A 554 22.72 21.91 0.41
CA TRP A 554 22.06 21.07 -0.59
C TRP A 554 22.27 19.55 -0.39
N ALA A 555 23.45 19.14 0.10
CA ALA A 555 23.74 17.74 0.44
C ALA A 555 22.86 17.18 1.58
N VAL A 556 22.47 18.04 2.54
CA VAL A 556 21.56 17.69 3.63
C VAL A 556 20.12 17.76 3.16
N PHE A 557 19.75 18.82 2.45
CA PHE A 557 18.41 19.02 1.88
C PHE A 557 17.99 17.84 0.97
N LEU A 558 18.83 17.46 0.01
CA LEU A 558 18.50 16.39 -0.94
C LEU A 558 18.42 15.02 -0.28
N ALA A 559 19.33 14.70 0.65
CA ALA A 559 19.27 13.46 1.42
C ALA A 559 18.06 13.40 2.36
N LYS A 560 17.61 14.55 2.89
CA LYS A 560 16.35 14.64 3.63
C LYS A 560 15.15 14.37 2.72
N CYS A 561 15.12 14.96 1.53
CA CYS A 561 14.04 14.77 0.57
C CYS A 561 13.96 13.33 0.04
N THR A 562 15.10 12.67 -0.26
CA THR A 562 15.08 11.23 -0.62
C THR A 562 14.63 10.34 0.52
N ALA A 563 15.05 10.60 1.76
CA ALA A 563 14.58 9.84 2.92
C ALA A 563 13.07 9.99 3.15
N LEU A 564 12.51 11.20 3.02
CA LEU A 564 11.07 11.45 3.14
C LEU A 564 10.26 10.74 2.03
N LEU A 565 10.70 10.82 0.78
CA LEU A 565 10.07 10.12 -0.35
C LEU A 565 10.21 8.59 -0.25
N GLY A 566 11.32 8.09 0.30
CA GLY A 566 11.51 6.66 0.54
C GLY A 566 10.48 6.10 1.52
N TRP A 567 10.17 6.82 2.60
CA TRP A 567 9.18 6.37 3.60
C TRP A 567 7.71 6.44 3.13
N SER A 568 7.38 7.13 2.04
CA SER A 568 6.02 7.08 1.47
C SER A 568 5.80 5.91 0.51
N MET A 569 6.86 5.31 -0.06
CA MET A 569 6.73 4.20 -1.02
C MET A 569 5.99 2.96 -0.44
N PRO A 570 6.27 2.48 0.79
CA PRO A 570 5.56 1.33 1.36
C PRO A 570 4.05 1.56 1.60
N ILE A 571 3.62 2.83 1.68
CA ILE A 571 2.20 3.16 1.87
C ILE A 571 1.40 2.81 0.61
N PHE A 572 1.94 3.11 -0.57
CA PHE A 572 1.27 2.83 -1.84
C PHE A 572 1.32 1.35 -2.24
N THR A 573 2.25 0.55 -1.69
CA THR A 573 2.31 -0.89 -1.99
C THR A 573 1.10 -1.69 -1.50
N ALA A 574 0.35 -1.21 -0.49
CA ALA A 574 -0.89 -1.87 -0.03
C ALA A 574 -1.97 -2.00 -1.11
N GLY A 575 -1.95 -1.14 -2.13
CA GLY A 575 -2.86 -1.21 -3.29
C GLY A 575 -2.15 -1.53 -4.61
N LEU A 576 -0.88 -1.95 -4.59
CA LEU A 576 -0.12 -2.20 -5.82
C LEU A 576 -0.66 -3.40 -6.59
N PHE A 577 -1.20 -4.41 -5.91
CA PHE A 577 -1.89 -5.54 -6.51
C PHE A 577 -3.31 -5.64 -5.94
N ALA A 578 -4.29 -5.85 -6.81
CA ALA A 578 -5.70 -6.01 -6.46
C ALA A 578 -6.30 -7.16 -7.25
N VAL A 579 -7.27 -7.86 -6.68
CA VAL A 579 -8.07 -8.82 -7.44
C VAL A 579 -9.01 -8.06 -8.37
N SER A 580 -9.01 -8.48 -9.63
CA SER A 580 -9.90 -8.02 -10.68
C SER A 580 -10.54 -9.24 -11.33
N GLN A 581 -11.79 -9.09 -11.73
CA GLN A 581 -12.45 -10.08 -12.56
C GLN A 581 -11.92 -10.02 -14.00
N VAL A 582 -11.56 -11.17 -14.55
CA VAL A 582 -11.20 -11.35 -15.97
C VAL A 582 -12.19 -12.33 -16.58
N ALA A 583 -12.91 -11.88 -17.61
CA ALA A 583 -13.78 -12.74 -18.40
C ALA A 583 -12.93 -13.72 -19.22
N GLN A 584 -13.36 -14.98 -19.27
CA GLN A 584 -12.82 -16.03 -20.13
C GLN A 584 -13.98 -16.81 -20.75
N THR A 585 -13.79 -17.31 -21.96
CA THR A 585 -14.77 -18.14 -22.67
C THR A 585 -14.27 -19.57 -22.71
N ALA A 586 -15.03 -20.52 -22.14
CA ALA A 586 -14.76 -21.95 -22.24
C ALA A 586 -15.56 -22.54 -23.41
N ASN A 587 -14.86 -23.07 -24.41
CA ASN A 587 -15.49 -23.88 -25.47
C ASN A 587 -15.80 -25.27 -24.92
N LEU A 588 -17.03 -25.75 -25.14
CA LEU A 588 -17.54 -27.03 -24.68
C LEU A 588 -18.26 -27.78 -25.80
N GLU A 589 -18.39 -29.09 -25.64
CA GLU A 589 -18.99 -29.98 -26.64
C GLU A 589 -20.21 -30.70 -26.03
N LEU A 590 -21.36 -30.51 -26.67
CA LEU A 590 -22.63 -31.18 -26.34
C LEU A 590 -22.88 -32.35 -27.30
N GLN A 591 -23.41 -33.44 -26.76
CA GLN A 591 -23.72 -34.68 -27.45
C GLN A 591 -25.23 -34.95 -27.37
N PRO A 592 -25.95 -35.12 -28.48
CA PRO A 592 -27.36 -35.50 -28.44
C PRO A 592 -27.54 -36.97 -28.05
N GLU A 593 -28.34 -37.20 -27.02
CA GLU A 593 -28.71 -38.53 -26.53
C GLU A 593 -29.95 -39.10 -27.22
N THR A 594 -30.72 -38.26 -27.91
CA THR A 594 -31.96 -38.62 -28.60
C THR A 594 -31.97 -38.16 -30.06
N GLN A 595 -32.84 -38.78 -30.86
CA GLN A 595 -33.14 -38.43 -32.25
C GLN A 595 -34.65 -38.46 -32.48
N PHE A 596 -35.14 -37.68 -33.44
CA PHE A 596 -36.54 -37.71 -33.87
C PHE A 596 -36.76 -38.76 -34.98
N VAL A 597 -37.85 -39.52 -34.91
CA VAL A 597 -38.15 -40.66 -35.78
C VAL A 597 -39.60 -40.60 -36.26
N SER A 598 -39.86 -40.95 -37.52
CA SER A 598 -41.20 -41.00 -38.09
C SER A 598 -42.11 -42.02 -37.39
N THR A 599 -43.38 -41.69 -37.22
CA THR A 599 -44.42 -42.56 -36.63
C THR A 599 -45.73 -42.49 -37.41
N SER A 600 -46.45 -43.61 -37.42
CA SER A 600 -47.82 -43.74 -37.94
C SER A 600 -48.85 -44.09 -36.86
N LYS A 601 -48.45 -44.07 -35.59
CA LYS A 601 -49.37 -44.19 -34.44
C LYS A 601 -49.97 -42.83 -34.11
N SER A 602 -51.22 -42.83 -33.61
CA SER A 602 -51.83 -41.63 -33.00
C SER A 602 -50.95 -41.09 -31.87
N LEU A 603 -50.91 -39.77 -31.75
CA LEU A 603 -50.20 -39.03 -30.70
C LEU A 603 -51.15 -38.45 -29.64
N SER A 604 -52.41 -38.88 -29.58
CA SER A 604 -53.34 -38.46 -28.52
C SER A 604 -52.89 -38.83 -27.11
N ALA A 605 -52.10 -39.89 -26.96
CA ALA A 605 -51.45 -40.27 -25.69
C ALA A 605 -50.04 -39.67 -25.49
N ALA A 606 -49.68 -38.61 -26.24
CA ALA A 606 -48.39 -37.90 -26.10
C ALA A 606 -48.51 -36.56 -25.36
N VAL A 607 -49.72 -36.12 -25.01
CA VAL A 607 -49.99 -34.85 -24.31
C VAL A 607 -51.10 -35.08 -23.27
N ASP A 608 -50.75 -34.98 -21.99
CA ASP A 608 -51.70 -35.12 -20.87
C ASP A 608 -52.36 -33.78 -20.49
N SER A 609 -53.47 -33.85 -19.76
CA SER A 609 -54.23 -32.68 -19.28
C SER A 609 -53.42 -31.71 -18.41
N ASP A 610 -52.44 -32.20 -17.64
CA ASP A 610 -51.51 -31.37 -16.86
C ASP A 610 -50.56 -30.56 -17.77
N ILE A 611 -50.12 -31.13 -18.90
CA ILE A 611 -49.30 -30.41 -19.90
C ILE A 611 -50.15 -29.31 -20.57
N ILE A 612 -51.42 -29.59 -20.86
CA ILE A 612 -52.36 -28.61 -21.43
C ILE A 612 -52.57 -27.44 -20.46
N ASP A 613 -52.81 -27.70 -19.17
CA ASP A 613 -52.91 -26.63 -18.16
C ASP A 613 -51.62 -25.81 -18.07
N GLN A 614 -50.47 -26.50 -17.91
CA GLN A 614 -49.17 -25.84 -17.70
C GLN A 614 -48.67 -25.03 -18.89
N VAL A 615 -48.91 -25.46 -20.13
CA VAL A 615 -48.35 -24.83 -21.34
C VAL A 615 -49.33 -23.89 -22.05
N ILE A 616 -50.64 -24.20 -22.02
CA ILE A 616 -51.64 -23.56 -22.88
C ILE A 616 -52.62 -22.69 -22.09
N ILE A 617 -53.12 -23.16 -20.94
CA ILE A 617 -54.16 -22.46 -20.17
C ILE A 617 -53.56 -21.39 -19.24
N ARG A 618 -52.46 -21.69 -18.53
CA ARG A 618 -51.86 -20.75 -17.58
C ARG A 618 -51.30 -19.49 -18.25
N GLN A 619 -51.54 -18.33 -17.62
CA GLN A 619 -51.02 -17.02 -18.06
C GLN A 619 -49.48 -16.99 -18.12
N THR A 620 -48.81 -17.66 -17.18
CA THR A 620 -47.36 -17.90 -17.18
C THR A 620 -47.11 -19.37 -17.55
N PRO A 621 -46.80 -19.69 -18.82
CA PRO A 621 -46.61 -21.06 -19.26
C PRO A 621 -45.36 -21.68 -18.63
N LYS A 622 -45.43 -22.97 -18.32
CA LYS A 622 -44.28 -23.79 -17.91
C LYS A 622 -44.09 -24.92 -18.91
N TYR A 623 -43.02 -24.82 -19.70
CA TYR A 623 -42.67 -25.85 -20.68
C TYR A 623 -42.01 -27.06 -20.01
N PRO A 624 -42.40 -28.29 -20.37
CA PRO A 624 -41.62 -29.49 -20.07
C PRO A 624 -40.19 -29.39 -20.63
N ARG A 625 -39.25 -30.12 -20.00
CA ARG A 625 -37.86 -30.18 -20.44
C ARG A 625 -37.77 -30.47 -21.94
N TRP A 626 -36.85 -29.78 -22.60
CA TRP A 626 -36.54 -29.90 -24.03
C TRP A 626 -37.65 -29.41 -24.98
N THR A 627 -38.60 -28.60 -24.51
CA THR A 627 -39.54 -27.87 -25.39
C THR A 627 -39.53 -26.37 -25.11
N TRP A 628 -39.81 -25.57 -26.13
CA TRP A 628 -40.06 -24.14 -25.99
C TRP A 628 -40.98 -23.65 -27.12
N GLU A 629 -42.08 -22.97 -26.75
CA GLU A 629 -43.12 -22.50 -27.67
C GLU A 629 -43.53 -23.60 -28.68
N ASP A 630 -43.19 -23.44 -29.97
CA ASP A 630 -43.53 -24.36 -31.05
C ASP A 630 -42.41 -25.34 -31.45
N VAL A 631 -41.29 -25.37 -30.73
CA VAL A 631 -40.12 -26.22 -31.03
C VAL A 631 -39.86 -27.27 -29.95
N ALA A 632 -39.57 -28.49 -30.39
CA ALA A 632 -38.98 -29.55 -29.55
C ALA A 632 -37.48 -29.69 -29.84
N LEU A 633 -36.68 -29.90 -28.80
CA LEU A 633 -35.24 -30.08 -28.85
C LEU A 633 -34.86 -31.55 -28.51
N PRO A 634 -33.75 -32.06 -29.06
CA PRO A 634 -33.17 -33.31 -28.59
C PRO A 634 -32.61 -33.14 -27.17
N GLU A 635 -32.67 -34.20 -26.38
CA GLU A 635 -31.91 -34.28 -25.12
C GLU A 635 -30.42 -34.29 -25.42
N VAL A 636 -29.65 -33.47 -24.70
CA VAL A 636 -28.20 -33.33 -24.85
C VAL A 636 -27.49 -33.49 -23.51
N SER A 637 -26.28 -34.04 -23.55
CA SER A 637 -25.36 -34.16 -22.42
C SER A 637 -23.95 -33.68 -22.80
N LEU A 638 -23.09 -33.44 -21.81
CA LEU A 638 -21.73 -32.92 -22.01
C LEU A 638 -20.75 -34.07 -22.33
N VAL A 639 -20.08 -33.99 -23.50
CA VAL A 639 -19.11 -35.00 -23.99
C VAL A 639 -18.02 -35.29 -22.96
N SER A 640 -17.54 -34.25 -22.29
CA SER A 640 -16.62 -34.37 -21.15
C SER A 640 -16.98 -33.35 -20.08
N HIS A 641 -16.83 -33.75 -18.82
CA HIS A 641 -16.96 -32.86 -17.68
C HIS A 641 -15.54 -32.38 -17.31
N PRO A 642 -15.23 -31.07 -17.39
CA PRO A 642 -13.96 -30.53 -16.92
C PRO A 642 -13.69 -30.94 -15.47
N ARG A 643 -12.47 -31.40 -15.17
CA ARG A 643 -12.09 -31.86 -13.81
C ARG A 643 -12.11 -30.75 -12.76
N GLU A 644 -11.99 -29.50 -13.21
CA GLU A 644 -12.27 -28.31 -12.42
C GLU A 644 -13.55 -27.71 -13.01
N TRP A 645 -14.64 -27.71 -12.23
CA TRP A 645 -15.93 -27.12 -12.58
C TRP A 645 -16.16 -25.84 -11.74
N PRO A 646 -15.56 -24.70 -12.11
CA PRO A 646 -16.24 -23.41 -11.97
C PRO A 646 -17.33 -23.34 -13.07
N LEU A 647 -18.53 -22.81 -12.86
CA LEU A 647 -19.12 -22.22 -11.65
C LEU A 647 -20.56 -22.74 -11.48
N PRO A 648 -21.13 -22.72 -10.25
CA PRO A 648 -22.57 -22.69 -10.09
C PRO A 648 -23.14 -21.41 -10.72
N ASN A 649 -24.37 -21.49 -11.23
CA ASN A 649 -25.09 -20.39 -11.92
C ASN A 649 -24.38 -19.79 -13.17
N THR A 650 -23.62 -20.55 -13.94
CA THR A 650 -23.22 -20.13 -15.31
C THR A 650 -24.23 -20.53 -16.39
N GLU A 651 -24.20 -19.79 -17.49
CA GLU A 651 -25.07 -19.97 -18.65
C GLU A 651 -24.24 -20.50 -19.85
N LEU A 652 -24.74 -21.57 -20.46
CA LEU A 652 -24.13 -22.33 -21.55
C LEU A 652 -24.85 -22.01 -22.85
N VAL A 653 -24.21 -21.24 -23.73
CA VAL A 653 -24.76 -20.78 -25.00
C VAL A 653 -24.45 -21.79 -26.11
N ALA A 654 -25.48 -22.35 -26.73
CA ALA A 654 -25.37 -23.37 -27.77
C ALA A 654 -26.38 -23.18 -28.91
N LYS A 655 -26.03 -23.69 -30.10
CA LYS A 655 -26.90 -23.67 -31.30
C LYS A 655 -27.44 -25.07 -31.55
N VAL A 656 -28.65 -25.35 -31.09
CA VAL A 656 -29.23 -26.71 -31.06
C VAL A 656 -30.22 -26.89 -32.23
N PRO A 657 -30.13 -28.00 -33.00
CA PRO A 657 -31.15 -28.32 -34.01
C PRO A 657 -32.44 -28.80 -33.34
N GLY A 658 -33.52 -28.04 -33.52
CA GLY A 658 -34.87 -28.38 -33.07
C GLY A 658 -35.77 -28.83 -34.23
N LEU A 659 -36.90 -29.46 -33.87
CA LEU A 659 -37.94 -29.89 -34.80
C LEU A 659 -39.27 -29.20 -34.45
N ARG A 660 -39.95 -28.63 -35.45
CA ARG A 660 -41.29 -28.02 -35.30
C ARG A 660 -42.27 -28.40 -36.39
N SER A 661 -43.56 -28.26 -36.11
CA SER A 661 -44.63 -28.38 -37.12
C SER A 661 -45.02 -27.03 -37.68
N LYS A 662 -45.01 -26.92 -39.00
CA LYS A 662 -45.38 -25.73 -39.77
C LYS A 662 -46.61 -26.04 -40.62
N LEU A 663 -47.69 -25.30 -40.36
CA LEU A 663 -48.89 -25.30 -41.19
C LEU A 663 -48.73 -24.28 -42.34
N ASN A 664 -48.61 -24.78 -43.56
CA ASN A 664 -48.70 -23.97 -44.77
C ASN A 664 -50.17 -23.92 -45.19
N CYS A 665 -50.81 -22.75 -45.10
CA CYS A 665 -52.26 -22.63 -45.32
C CYS A 665 -52.67 -21.47 -46.21
N GLU A 666 -53.71 -21.72 -47.00
CA GLU A 666 -54.50 -20.71 -47.70
C GLU A 666 -55.77 -20.41 -46.89
N THR A 667 -56.40 -19.25 -47.10
CA THR A 667 -57.61 -18.85 -46.37
C THR A 667 -58.64 -18.30 -47.34
N VAL A 668 -59.86 -18.83 -47.25
CA VAL A 668 -61.04 -18.42 -48.00
C VAL A 668 -62.04 -17.83 -47.01
N SER A 669 -62.77 -16.80 -47.41
CA SER A 669 -63.80 -16.16 -46.59
C SER A 669 -65.10 -16.07 -47.38
N TYR A 670 -66.22 -16.29 -46.70
CA TYR A 670 -67.57 -16.25 -47.23
C TYR A 670 -68.36 -15.17 -46.49
N ASP A 671 -68.68 -14.09 -47.19
CA ASP A 671 -69.47 -12.97 -46.67
C ASP A 671 -70.99 -13.22 -46.78
N GLN A 672 -71.80 -12.36 -46.17
CA GLN A 672 -73.27 -12.32 -46.31
C GLN A 672 -73.98 -13.66 -46.05
N GLY A 673 -73.43 -14.48 -45.15
CA GLY A 673 -74.01 -15.78 -44.79
C GLY A 673 -73.81 -16.90 -45.81
N GLU A 674 -73.14 -16.68 -46.96
CA GLU A 674 -72.90 -17.73 -47.97
C GLU A 674 -72.20 -18.97 -47.40
N GLY A 675 -71.41 -18.79 -46.33
CA GLY A 675 -70.68 -19.87 -45.67
C GLY A 675 -71.53 -20.79 -44.77
N ALA A 676 -72.77 -20.40 -44.43
CA ALA A 676 -73.57 -21.10 -43.42
C ALA A 676 -74.08 -22.48 -43.87
N ASP A 677 -74.34 -22.63 -45.17
CA ASP A 677 -74.81 -23.87 -45.80
C ASP A 677 -73.70 -24.90 -46.06
N LEU A 678 -72.43 -24.58 -45.79
CA LEU A 678 -71.34 -25.56 -45.96
C LEU A 678 -71.57 -26.77 -45.05
N GLN A 679 -71.22 -27.94 -45.59
CA GLN A 679 -71.22 -29.20 -44.86
C GLN A 679 -69.81 -29.77 -44.76
N CYS A 680 -69.31 -29.91 -43.54
CA CYS A 680 -67.99 -30.46 -43.25
C CYS A 680 -68.07 -31.84 -42.60
N VAL A 681 -67.02 -32.63 -42.82
CA VAL A 681 -66.68 -33.79 -42.01
C VAL A 681 -65.72 -33.29 -40.92
N PRO A 682 -66.15 -33.16 -39.64
CA PRO A 682 -65.25 -32.78 -38.57
C PRO A 682 -64.13 -33.82 -38.45
N LEU A 683 -62.95 -33.44 -37.94
CA LEU A 683 -61.73 -34.26 -37.98
C LEU A 683 -61.90 -35.70 -37.45
N ARG A 684 -62.78 -35.87 -36.45
CA ARG A 684 -63.10 -37.16 -35.80
C ARG A 684 -64.38 -37.84 -36.32
N GLY A 685 -65.10 -37.22 -37.25
CA GLY A 685 -66.39 -37.69 -37.76
C GLY A 685 -66.27 -38.50 -39.04
N SER A 686 -67.19 -39.45 -39.23
CA SER A 686 -67.36 -40.20 -40.50
C SER A 686 -68.56 -39.71 -41.33
N LYS A 687 -69.32 -38.73 -40.82
CA LYS A 687 -70.50 -38.16 -41.47
C LYS A 687 -70.33 -36.66 -41.65
N LYS A 688 -70.85 -36.13 -42.76
CA LYS A 688 -71.00 -34.70 -42.97
C LYS A 688 -72.02 -34.12 -41.98
N LYS A 689 -71.75 -32.93 -41.46
CA LYS A 689 -72.65 -32.08 -40.67
C LYS A 689 -72.66 -30.67 -41.29
N PRO A 690 -73.78 -29.92 -41.22
CA PRO A 690 -73.74 -28.48 -41.47
C PRO A 690 -72.84 -27.79 -40.42
N ILE A 691 -72.23 -26.67 -40.79
CA ILE A 691 -71.32 -25.94 -39.89
C ILE A 691 -72.09 -25.13 -38.83
N CYS A 692 -73.33 -24.75 -39.12
CA CYS A 692 -74.27 -24.09 -38.20
C CYS A 692 -75.46 -25.03 -37.91
N GLU A 693 -75.66 -25.44 -36.65
CA GLU A 693 -76.79 -26.30 -36.23
C GLU A 693 -77.79 -25.52 -35.33
N GLY A 694 -78.93 -25.09 -35.87
CA GLY A 694 -80.03 -24.49 -35.10
C GLY A 694 -79.77 -23.07 -34.58
N ASP A 695 -80.16 -22.78 -33.33
CA ASP A 695 -80.00 -21.46 -32.66
C ASP A 695 -78.53 -21.07 -32.35
N GLN A 696 -77.55 -21.68 -33.02
CA GLN A 696 -76.13 -21.33 -32.89
C GLN A 696 -75.85 -20.00 -33.58
N SER A 697 -75.43 -18.99 -32.82
CA SER A 697 -75.05 -17.68 -33.37
C SER A 697 -73.64 -17.64 -33.96
N ARG A 698 -72.82 -18.66 -33.71
CA ARG A 698 -71.40 -18.75 -34.07
C ARG A 698 -70.95 -20.20 -34.14
N THR A 699 -69.87 -20.44 -34.87
CA THR A 699 -69.32 -21.76 -35.15
C THR A 699 -67.79 -21.71 -35.18
N ALA A 700 -67.12 -22.75 -34.68
CA ALA A 700 -65.73 -23.00 -35.01
C ALA A 700 -65.35 -24.49 -34.84
N LEU A 701 -64.80 -25.10 -35.90
CA LEU A 701 -64.45 -26.53 -35.93
C LEU A 701 -63.26 -26.85 -36.84
N VAL A 702 -62.54 -27.91 -36.51
CA VAL A 702 -61.52 -28.53 -37.36
C VAL A 702 -62.15 -29.67 -38.17
N ALA A 703 -62.05 -29.58 -39.49
CA ALA A 703 -62.57 -30.55 -40.45
C ALA A 703 -61.44 -31.27 -41.19
N SER A 704 -61.71 -32.51 -41.60
CA SER A 704 -60.87 -33.27 -42.54
C SER A 704 -61.24 -33.00 -44.00
N SER A 705 -62.48 -32.58 -44.26
CA SER A 705 -62.94 -32.08 -45.57
C SER A 705 -64.27 -31.35 -45.46
N CYS A 706 -64.49 -30.38 -46.33
CA CYS A 706 -65.75 -29.65 -46.48
C CYS A 706 -66.26 -29.69 -47.92
N LEU A 707 -67.58 -29.58 -48.11
CA LEU A 707 -68.19 -29.49 -49.43
C LEU A 707 -67.69 -28.24 -50.18
N GLN A 708 -67.64 -28.30 -51.52
CA GLN A 708 -67.18 -27.23 -52.42
C GLN A 708 -65.70 -26.80 -52.29
N LEU A 709 -64.96 -27.28 -51.29
CA LEU A 709 -63.54 -26.95 -51.06
C LEU A 709 -62.60 -28.08 -51.57
N PRO A 710 -61.35 -27.76 -51.98
CA PRO A 710 -60.43 -28.73 -52.53
C PRO A 710 -59.91 -29.72 -51.47
N SER A 711 -59.97 -31.03 -51.80
CA SER A 711 -59.49 -32.13 -50.96
C SER A 711 -57.97 -32.31 -50.95
N SER A 712 -57.21 -31.37 -51.54
CA SER A 712 -55.74 -31.33 -51.51
C SER A 712 -55.16 -30.92 -50.14
N TYR A 713 -56.00 -30.41 -49.25
CA TYR A 713 -55.64 -30.02 -47.88
C TYR A 713 -56.33 -30.95 -46.88
N PRO A 714 -55.57 -31.75 -46.10
CA PRO A 714 -56.14 -32.73 -45.16
C PRO A 714 -56.70 -32.10 -43.87
N ILE A 715 -56.47 -30.80 -43.66
CA ILE A 715 -56.92 -30.06 -42.47
C ILE A 715 -57.60 -28.78 -42.95
N GLN A 716 -58.82 -28.53 -42.49
CA GLN A 716 -59.60 -27.33 -42.80
C GLN A 716 -60.16 -26.76 -41.49
N TYR A 717 -59.61 -25.64 -41.03
CA TYR A 717 -60.11 -24.92 -39.85
C TYR A 717 -61.22 -23.98 -40.32
N VAL A 718 -62.44 -24.14 -39.81
CA VAL A 718 -63.56 -23.24 -40.11
C VAL A 718 -63.97 -22.49 -38.85
N TRP A 719 -64.23 -21.19 -38.95
CA TRP A 719 -64.78 -20.39 -37.85
C TRP A 719 -65.50 -19.14 -38.34
N GLY A 720 -66.48 -18.66 -37.57
CA GLY A 720 -67.18 -17.41 -37.89
C GLY A 720 -68.55 -17.22 -37.23
N SER A 721 -69.34 -16.34 -37.83
CA SER A 721 -70.73 -16.04 -37.45
C SER A 721 -71.72 -16.90 -38.22
N CYS A 722 -72.77 -17.38 -37.56
CA CYS A 722 -73.90 -18.06 -38.22
C CYS A 722 -75.09 -17.12 -38.47
N ALA A 723 -74.91 -15.80 -38.29
CA ALA A 723 -75.92 -14.80 -38.61
C ALA A 723 -76.07 -14.59 -40.13
N SER A 724 -77.21 -14.04 -40.58
CA SER A 724 -77.50 -13.78 -42.00
C SER A 724 -76.61 -12.71 -42.65
N ASP A 725 -75.98 -11.85 -41.85
CA ASP A 725 -74.96 -10.88 -42.24
C ASP A 725 -73.54 -11.33 -41.85
N GLY A 726 -73.40 -12.60 -41.46
CA GLY A 726 -72.19 -13.19 -40.93
C GLY A 726 -71.09 -13.44 -41.96
N LEU A 727 -69.83 -13.34 -41.48
CA LEU A 727 -68.65 -13.85 -42.16
C LEU A 727 -68.26 -15.22 -41.59
N ILE A 728 -67.92 -16.16 -42.47
CA ILE A 728 -67.28 -17.44 -42.13
C ILE A 728 -65.96 -17.54 -42.88
N SER A 729 -64.88 -17.82 -42.15
CA SER A 729 -63.53 -18.01 -42.70
C SER A 729 -63.10 -19.48 -42.60
N VAL A 730 -62.46 -19.98 -43.66
CA VAL A 730 -61.92 -21.33 -43.77
C VAL A 730 -60.43 -21.27 -44.10
N MET A 731 -59.59 -21.75 -43.19
CA MET A 731 -58.16 -21.90 -43.42
C MET A 731 -57.82 -23.37 -43.77
N MET A 732 -57.47 -23.59 -45.03
CA MET A 732 -57.09 -24.91 -45.57
C MET A 732 -55.57 -25.09 -45.40
N CYS A 733 -55.13 -26.11 -44.67
CA CYS A 733 -53.74 -26.28 -44.27
C CYS A 733 -53.13 -27.62 -44.71
N ASN A 734 -51.87 -27.55 -45.16
CA ASN A 734 -50.95 -28.68 -45.23
C ASN A 734 -49.97 -28.64 -44.05
N GLN A 735 -49.89 -29.73 -43.30
CA GLN A 735 -48.93 -29.90 -42.20
C GLN A 735 -47.57 -30.34 -42.75
N SER A 736 -46.48 -29.75 -42.23
CA SER A 736 -45.11 -30.14 -42.56
C SER A 736 -44.23 -30.08 -41.32
N LEU A 737 -43.31 -31.04 -41.15
CA LEU A 737 -42.29 -30.98 -40.10
C LEU A 737 -41.02 -30.35 -40.68
N VAL A 738 -40.45 -29.38 -39.97
CA VAL A 738 -39.23 -28.66 -40.37
C VAL A 738 -38.19 -28.70 -39.26
N GLU A 739 -36.96 -28.97 -39.64
CA GLU A 739 -35.77 -28.84 -38.79
C GLU A 739 -35.30 -27.38 -38.83
N VAL A 740 -34.93 -26.83 -37.67
CA VAL A 740 -34.57 -25.41 -37.52
C VAL A 740 -33.51 -25.26 -36.41
N THR A 741 -32.52 -24.39 -36.61
CA THR A 741 -31.55 -24.07 -35.56
C THR A 741 -32.16 -23.12 -34.55
N VAL A 742 -32.08 -23.47 -33.26
CA VAL A 742 -32.45 -22.61 -32.14
C VAL A 742 -31.18 -22.17 -31.41
N ASP A 743 -31.03 -20.87 -31.22
CA ASP A 743 -30.01 -20.31 -30.34
C ASP A 743 -30.57 -20.34 -28.91
N THR A 744 -29.97 -21.16 -28.05
CA THR A 744 -30.46 -21.50 -26.70
C THR A 744 -29.39 -21.29 -25.65
N THR A 745 -29.77 -20.79 -24.47
CA THR A 745 -28.90 -20.80 -23.29
C THR A 745 -29.42 -21.79 -22.25
N PHE A 746 -28.51 -22.59 -21.69
CA PHE A 746 -28.80 -23.62 -20.69
C PHE A 746 -28.12 -23.27 -19.36
N ARG A 747 -28.72 -23.62 -18.23
CA ARG A 747 -28.01 -23.60 -16.93
C ARG A 747 -26.98 -24.73 -16.89
N THR A 748 -25.73 -24.44 -16.49
CA THR A 748 -24.64 -25.44 -16.52
C THR A 748 -24.81 -26.62 -15.56
N GLU A 749 -25.57 -26.45 -14.48
CA GLU A 749 -25.76 -27.46 -13.42
C GLU A 749 -26.68 -28.62 -13.82
N ASP A 750 -27.76 -28.32 -14.54
CA ASP A 750 -28.88 -29.24 -14.80
C ASP A 750 -29.26 -29.38 -16.28
N LEU A 751 -28.60 -28.62 -17.17
CA LEU A 751 -28.92 -28.46 -18.59
C LEU A 751 -30.40 -28.11 -18.84
N TYR A 752 -31.01 -27.33 -17.94
CA TYR A 752 -32.34 -26.78 -18.12
C TYR A 752 -32.27 -25.50 -18.97
N ILE A 753 -33.27 -25.27 -19.84
CA ILE A 753 -33.35 -24.08 -20.71
C ILE A 753 -33.55 -22.84 -19.82
N ASN A 754 -32.68 -21.85 -19.93
CA ASN A 754 -32.80 -20.61 -19.17
C ASN A 754 -34.06 -19.86 -19.60
N THR A 755 -35.05 -19.71 -18.73
CA THR A 755 -36.30 -19.00 -19.08
C THR A 755 -36.20 -17.48 -18.96
N ASN A 756 -35.07 -16.96 -18.49
CA ASN A 756 -34.80 -15.52 -18.42
C ASN A 756 -34.36 -14.94 -19.78
N GLU A 757 -33.71 -15.77 -20.60
CA GLU A 757 -33.30 -15.45 -21.98
C GLU A 757 -34.14 -16.28 -22.95
N ILE A 758 -34.92 -15.62 -23.81
CA ILE A 758 -35.87 -16.31 -24.70
C ILE A 758 -35.11 -17.05 -25.82
N PRO A 759 -35.25 -18.39 -25.97
CA PRO A 759 -34.69 -19.14 -27.09
C PRO A 759 -35.06 -18.55 -28.46
N ILE A 760 -34.06 -18.30 -29.31
CA ILE A 760 -34.25 -17.62 -30.60
C ILE A 760 -34.27 -18.66 -31.72
N VAL A 761 -35.46 -18.92 -32.27
CA VAL A 761 -35.66 -19.82 -33.41
C VAL A 761 -35.25 -19.13 -34.71
N ASN A 762 -34.17 -19.56 -35.35
CA ASN A 762 -33.68 -18.93 -36.57
C ASN A 762 -34.47 -19.43 -37.80
N ALA A 763 -35.57 -18.75 -38.12
CA ALA A 763 -36.43 -19.07 -39.27
C ALA A 763 -35.70 -19.10 -40.64
N SER A 764 -34.53 -18.46 -40.78
CA SER A 764 -33.73 -18.54 -42.02
C SER A 764 -33.01 -19.89 -42.20
N SER A 765 -32.94 -20.70 -41.14
CA SER A 765 -32.32 -22.04 -41.14
C SER A 765 -33.31 -23.19 -41.37
N GLU A 766 -34.59 -22.90 -41.61
CA GLU A 766 -35.63 -23.93 -41.81
C GLU A 766 -35.33 -24.85 -43.00
N GLN A 767 -35.35 -26.16 -42.74
CA GLN A 767 -35.24 -27.20 -43.76
C GLN A 767 -36.36 -28.24 -43.61
N PRO A 768 -36.88 -28.82 -44.70
CA PRO A 768 -37.92 -29.85 -44.63
C PRO A 768 -37.36 -31.12 -43.98
N SER A 769 -37.98 -31.56 -42.88
CA SER A 769 -37.52 -32.73 -42.14
C SER A 769 -37.81 -34.04 -42.89
N LYS A 770 -36.99 -35.06 -42.63
CA LYS A 770 -37.25 -36.45 -43.05
C LYS A 770 -38.27 -37.14 -42.15
N VAL A 771 -38.55 -36.58 -40.96
CA VAL A 771 -39.52 -37.10 -40.01
C VAL A 771 -40.94 -36.89 -40.54
N LYS A 772 -41.79 -37.91 -40.40
CA LYS A 772 -43.23 -37.85 -40.73
C LYS A 772 -44.05 -38.34 -39.55
N ALA A 773 -45.03 -37.53 -39.13
CA ALA A 773 -46.00 -37.87 -38.11
C ALA A 773 -47.30 -37.07 -38.35
N ASP A 774 -48.45 -37.65 -38.01
CA ASP A 774 -49.74 -36.97 -38.02
C ASP A 774 -49.99 -36.29 -36.67
N ILE A 775 -49.71 -34.99 -36.62
CA ILE A 775 -49.86 -34.18 -35.40
C ILE A 775 -51.33 -33.83 -35.16
N THR A 776 -52.23 -33.98 -36.14
CA THR A 776 -53.66 -33.69 -35.95
C THR A 776 -54.30 -34.66 -34.96
N SER A 777 -53.77 -35.88 -34.87
CA SER A 777 -54.16 -36.88 -33.88
C SER A 777 -53.96 -36.44 -32.41
N VAL A 778 -53.14 -35.41 -32.16
CA VAL A 778 -52.99 -34.81 -30.81
C VAL A 778 -54.26 -34.11 -30.35
N TYR A 779 -55.14 -33.68 -31.27
CA TYR A 779 -56.35 -32.91 -30.93
C TYR A 779 -57.40 -33.74 -30.17
N GLU A 780 -57.31 -35.08 -30.16
CA GLU A 780 -58.15 -35.91 -29.28
C GLU A 780 -57.85 -35.65 -27.79
N ALA A 781 -56.62 -35.27 -27.43
CA ALA A 781 -56.24 -34.93 -26.05
C ALA A 781 -56.94 -33.65 -25.53
N LEU A 782 -57.59 -32.89 -26.41
CA LEU A 782 -58.32 -31.67 -26.07
C LEU A 782 -59.81 -31.90 -25.78
N ASP A 783 -60.33 -33.12 -25.96
CA ASP A 783 -61.76 -33.45 -25.87
C ASP A 783 -62.44 -32.91 -24.60
N ASP A 784 -61.77 -33.07 -23.45
CA ASP A 784 -62.29 -32.71 -22.13
C ASP A 784 -62.12 -31.21 -21.78
N VAL A 785 -61.37 -30.44 -22.59
CA VAL A 785 -60.99 -29.05 -22.27
C VAL A 785 -62.19 -28.11 -22.38
N GLY A 786 -62.87 -27.85 -21.26
CA GLY A 786 -63.99 -26.91 -21.17
C GLY A 786 -65.34 -27.45 -21.68
N VAL A 787 -65.61 -28.76 -21.55
CA VAL A 787 -66.91 -29.36 -21.95
C VAL A 787 -68.10 -28.69 -21.27
N ASP A 788 -67.97 -28.30 -20.00
CA ASP A 788 -69.08 -27.80 -19.19
C ASP A 788 -69.43 -26.32 -19.40
N ASP A 789 -68.57 -25.52 -20.07
CA ASP A 789 -68.88 -24.10 -20.30
C ASP A 789 -69.83 -23.92 -21.50
N LYS A 790 -71.12 -23.80 -21.18
CA LYS A 790 -72.22 -23.53 -22.12
C LYS A 790 -72.01 -22.28 -22.99
N LYS A 791 -71.12 -21.34 -22.64
CA LYS A 791 -70.78 -20.19 -23.49
C LYS A 791 -70.04 -20.59 -24.77
N LEU A 792 -69.30 -21.70 -24.71
CA LEU A 792 -68.49 -22.26 -25.80
C LEU A 792 -69.27 -23.24 -26.69
N ALA A 793 -70.60 -23.33 -26.53
CA ALA A 793 -71.44 -24.10 -27.45
C ALA A 793 -71.27 -23.60 -28.90
N GLY A 794 -71.13 -24.53 -29.84
CA GLY A 794 -70.78 -24.27 -31.24
C GLY A 794 -69.28 -24.30 -31.56
N LEU A 795 -68.40 -24.48 -30.56
CA LEU A 795 -66.96 -24.66 -30.75
C LEU A 795 -66.54 -26.12 -30.47
N ASP A 796 -65.61 -26.64 -31.28
CA ASP A 796 -64.97 -27.94 -31.02
C ASP A 796 -63.90 -27.89 -29.92
N SER A 797 -63.27 -29.03 -29.62
CA SER A 797 -62.24 -29.14 -28.57
C SER A 797 -60.99 -28.26 -28.83
N PHE A 798 -60.59 -28.11 -30.10
CA PHE A 798 -59.46 -27.25 -30.48
C PHE A 798 -59.80 -25.76 -30.29
N PHE A 799 -60.96 -25.32 -30.78
CA PHE A 799 -61.39 -23.92 -30.65
C PHE A 799 -61.82 -23.55 -29.22
N ARG A 800 -62.40 -24.48 -28.44
CA ARG A 800 -62.59 -24.33 -26.99
C ARG A 800 -61.25 -24.09 -26.29
N THR A 801 -60.25 -24.91 -26.58
CA THR A 801 -58.88 -24.75 -26.06
C THR A 801 -58.29 -23.40 -26.48
N LEU A 802 -58.47 -22.98 -27.74
CA LEU A 802 -57.98 -21.69 -28.25
C LEU A 802 -58.56 -20.49 -27.48
N VAL A 803 -59.86 -20.50 -27.18
CA VAL A 803 -60.53 -19.43 -26.41
C VAL A 803 -60.13 -19.42 -24.93
N LEU A 804 -59.92 -20.61 -24.34
CA LEU A 804 -59.48 -20.76 -22.95
C LEU A 804 -57.96 -20.53 -22.76
N SER A 805 -57.17 -20.48 -23.85
CA SER A 805 -55.71 -20.39 -23.80
C SER A 805 -55.18 -18.98 -23.50
N ARG A 806 -53.92 -18.93 -23.04
CA ARG A 806 -53.12 -17.70 -22.90
C ARG A 806 -53.01 -16.86 -24.19
N LEU A 807 -53.28 -17.44 -25.36
CA LEU A 807 -53.26 -16.73 -26.66
C LEU A 807 -54.36 -15.66 -26.79
N SER A 808 -55.27 -15.56 -25.81
CA SER A 808 -56.17 -14.40 -25.64
C SER A 808 -57.12 -14.15 -26.82
N ILE A 809 -57.56 -15.22 -27.50
CA ILE A 809 -58.63 -15.18 -28.50
C ILE A 809 -59.97 -15.20 -27.78
N ALA A 810 -60.39 -14.04 -27.28
CA ALA A 810 -61.72 -13.85 -26.73
C ALA A 810 -62.80 -14.25 -27.75
N LEU A 811 -63.90 -14.81 -27.27
CA LEU A 811 -64.92 -15.50 -28.06
C LEU A 811 -65.60 -14.58 -29.11
N GLU A 812 -65.59 -13.27 -28.88
CA GLU A 812 -66.07 -12.23 -29.79
C GLU A 812 -65.11 -12.04 -30.99
N ARG A 813 -63.80 -12.24 -30.79
CA ARG A 813 -62.76 -12.04 -31.83
C ARG A 813 -62.83 -13.08 -32.95
N ILE A 814 -63.39 -14.25 -32.68
CA ILE A 814 -63.66 -15.31 -33.67
C ILE A 814 -64.73 -14.85 -34.68
N VAL A 815 -65.66 -14.01 -34.24
CA VAL A 815 -66.82 -13.55 -35.02
C VAL A 815 -66.51 -12.25 -35.79
N MET A 816 -65.49 -11.48 -35.38
CA MET A 816 -65.19 -10.16 -35.94
C MET A 816 -64.44 -10.21 -37.28
N PRO A 817 -64.99 -9.64 -38.38
CA PRO A 817 -64.35 -9.69 -39.71
C PRO A 817 -63.01 -8.96 -39.79
N GLU A 818 -62.82 -7.89 -39.00
CA GLU A 818 -61.55 -7.14 -38.96
C GLU A 818 -60.36 -7.93 -38.36
N ARG A 819 -60.60 -9.07 -37.70
CA ARG A 819 -59.59 -9.77 -36.88
C ARG A 819 -59.29 -11.20 -37.32
N GLN A 820 -59.74 -11.60 -38.50
CA GLN A 820 -59.53 -12.95 -39.04
C GLN A 820 -58.04 -13.34 -39.13
N ASN A 821 -57.16 -12.38 -39.42
CA ASN A 821 -55.70 -12.59 -39.42
C ASN A 821 -55.13 -12.91 -38.02
N SER A 822 -55.73 -12.39 -36.94
CA SER A 822 -55.31 -12.72 -35.57
C SER A 822 -55.76 -14.14 -35.17
N VAL A 823 -56.93 -14.58 -35.65
CA VAL A 823 -57.42 -15.95 -35.40
C VAL A 823 -56.56 -16.96 -36.17
N SER A 824 -56.27 -16.72 -37.45
CA SER A 824 -55.41 -17.62 -38.25
C SER A 824 -53.98 -17.71 -37.72
N GLN A 825 -53.41 -16.61 -37.19
CA GLN A 825 -52.15 -16.64 -36.47
C GLN A 825 -52.22 -17.47 -35.19
N ALA A 826 -53.27 -17.30 -34.38
CA ALA A 826 -53.41 -18.03 -33.11
C ALA A 826 -53.68 -19.53 -33.32
N ILE A 827 -54.41 -19.92 -34.37
CA ILE A 827 -54.55 -21.33 -34.81
C ILE A 827 -53.17 -21.94 -35.10
N ARG A 828 -52.32 -21.23 -35.87
CA ARG A 828 -50.95 -21.68 -36.19
C ARG A 828 -50.08 -21.80 -34.93
N GLN A 829 -50.18 -20.86 -33.99
CA GLN A 829 -49.45 -20.91 -32.72
C GLN A 829 -49.92 -22.07 -31.82
N LEU A 830 -51.23 -22.28 -31.66
CA LEU A 830 -51.76 -23.38 -30.86
C LEU A 830 -51.37 -24.75 -31.46
N HIS A 831 -51.46 -24.90 -32.78
CA HIS A 831 -50.96 -26.10 -33.46
C HIS A 831 -49.46 -26.32 -33.22
N GLY A 832 -48.64 -25.28 -33.38
CA GLY A 832 -47.19 -25.36 -33.17
C GLY A 832 -46.83 -25.80 -31.74
N ILE A 833 -47.48 -25.21 -30.73
CA ILE A 833 -47.27 -25.55 -29.32
C ILE A 833 -47.67 -27.01 -29.04
N LEU A 834 -48.84 -27.45 -29.51
CA LEU A 834 -49.29 -28.85 -29.37
C LEU A 834 -48.35 -29.82 -30.10
N ALA A 835 -47.84 -29.42 -31.26
CA ALA A 835 -46.85 -30.20 -32.02
C ALA A 835 -45.55 -30.38 -31.24
N ALA A 836 -45.02 -29.32 -30.63
CA ALA A 836 -43.79 -29.39 -29.83
C ALA A 836 -43.91 -30.41 -28.69
N GLN A 837 -45.03 -30.39 -27.96
CA GLN A 837 -45.27 -31.34 -26.87
C GLN A 837 -45.41 -32.78 -27.38
N ALA A 838 -46.14 -32.99 -28.47
CA ALA A 838 -46.30 -34.32 -29.07
C ALA A 838 -45.01 -34.88 -29.70
N ILE A 839 -44.16 -34.01 -30.26
CA ILE A 839 -42.81 -34.36 -30.75
C ILE A 839 -41.88 -34.75 -29.59
N ASN A 840 -42.05 -34.17 -28.40
CA ASN A 840 -41.27 -34.50 -27.20
C ASN A 840 -41.53 -35.93 -26.69
N GLY A 841 -42.70 -36.50 -27.00
CA GLY A 841 -43.11 -37.84 -26.58
C GLY A 841 -42.34 -39.00 -27.25
N GLU A 842 -42.27 -40.13 -26.54
CA GLU A 842 -41.46 -41.33 -26.90
C GLU A 842 -41.81 -41.95 -28.28
N LEU A 843 -42.97 -41.62 -28.83
CA LEU A 843 -43.39 -42.08 -30.15
C LEU A 843 -42.49 -41.53 -31.26
N ILE A 844 -42.10 -40.25 -31.17
CA ILE A 844 -41.24 -39.55 -32.13
C ILE A 844 -39.81 -39.43 -31.60
N ARG A 845 -39.62 -38.91 -30.38
CA ARG A 845 -38.30 -38.67 -29.80
C ARG A 845 -37.79 -39.95 -29.12
N ARG A 846 -36.65 -40.48 -29.57
CA ARG A 846 -36.12 -41.77 -29.11
C ARG A 846 -34.63 -41.73 -28.78
N PRO A 847 -34.16 -42.54 -27.80
CA PRO A 847 -32.75 -42.61 -27.44
C PRO A 847 -31.88 -43.15 -28.59
N LEU A 848 -30.67 -42.60 -28.72
CA LEU A 848 -29.71 -42.92 -29.75
C LEU A 848 -29.06 -44.29 -29.49
N ALA A 849 -29.38 -45.28 -30.32
CA ALA A 849 -29.06 -46.69 -30.06
C ALA A 849 -27.54 -46.96 -29.96
N ASN A 850 -27.11 -47.68 -28.91
CA ASN A 850 -25.70 -47.96 -28.61
C ASN A 850 -24.88 -48.58 -29.76
N LYS A 851 -25.51 -49.30 -30.70
CA LYS A 851 -24.80 -49.85 -31.89
C LYS A 851 -24.41 -48.80 -32.94
N LEU A 852 -25.01 -47.61 -32.92
CA LEU A 852 -24.60 -46.47 -33.76
C LEU A 852 -23.43 -45.69 -33.16
N ARG A 853 -23.21 -45.75 -31.83
CA ARG A 853 -22.09 -45.10 -31.12
C ARG A 853 -20.68 -45.60 -31.51
N ILE A 854 -20.59 -46.63 -32.36
CA ILE A 854 -19.33 -47.33 -32.70
C ILE A 854 -19.10 -47.42 -34.22
N ARG A 855 -20.14 -47.29 -35.07
CA ARG A 855 -20.04 -47.66 -36.50
C ARG A 855 -19.70 -46.50 -37.44
N ASP A 856 -20.17 -45.30 -37.15
CA ASP A 856 -19.78 -44.07 -37.85
C ASP A 856 -19.13 -43.13 -36.84
N GLY A 857 -17.90 -42.70 -37.11
CA GLY A 857 -17.12 -41.80 -36.25
C GLY A 857 -17.59 -40.33 -36.27
N SER A 858 -18.86 -40.10 -36.58
CA SER A 858 -19.45 -38.78 -36.85
C SER A 858 -20.80 -38.64 -36.15
N GLN A 859 -20.80 -38.73 -34.82
CA GLN A 859 -21.92 -38.20 -34.03
C GLN A 859 -21.94 -36.66 -34.20
N PRO A 860 -23.12 -36.03 -34.32
CA PRO A 860 -23.21 -34.58 -34.42
C PRO A 860 -22.88 -33.93 -33.08
N ILE A 861 -21.62 -33.50 -32.93
CA ILE A 861 -21.17 -32.67 -31.81
C ILE A 861 -21.75 -31.27 -31.99
N ILE A 862 -22.44 -30.77 -30.97
CA ILE A 862 -22.97 -29.41 -30.93
C ILE A 862 -21.95 -28.53 -30.20
N PRO A 863 -21.36 -27.52 -30.86
CA PRO A 863 -20.45 -26.59 -30.20
C PRO A 863 -21.23 -25.67 -29.26
N ALA A 864 -20.72 -25.52 -28.05
CA ALA A 864 -21.27 -24.65 -27.02
C ALA A 864 -20.15 -23.81 -26.38
N HIS A 865 -20.52 -22.72 -25.71
CA HIS A 865 -19.58 -21.92 -24.94
C HIS A 865 -20.20 -21.45 -23.62
N VAL A 866 -19.35 -21.31 -22.61
CA VAL A 866 -19.67 -20.66 -21.33
C VAL A 866 -18.76 -19.45 -21.21
N ASP A 867 -19.34 -18.26 -21.12
CA ASP A 867 -18.61 -17.09 -20.63
C ASP A 867 -18.61 -17.13 -19.10
N TYR A 868 -17.40 -17.04 -18.53
CA TYR A 868 -17.18 -17.15 -17.10
C TYR A 868 -16.11 -16.16 -16.62
N VAL A 869 -16.02 -16.00 -15.30
CA VAL A 869 -15.25 -14.91 -14.71
C VAL A 869 -14.31 -15.45 -13.65
N ILE A 870 -13.00 -15.27 -13.85
CA ILE A 870 -11.97 -15.75 -12.93
C ILE A 870 -11.40 -14.57 -12.14
N PRO A 871 -11.29 -14.67 -10.80
CA PRO A 871 -10.51 -13.72 -10.01
C PRO A 871 -9.02 -13.85 -10.36
N ARG A 872 -8.46 -12.81 -10.99
CA ARG A 872 -7.04 -12.71 -11.33
C ARG A 872 -6.40 -11.56 -10.56
N LEU A 873 -5.16 -11.73 -10.13
CA LEU A 873 -4.39 -10.69 -9.47
C LEU A 873 -3.80 -9.74 -10.53
N MET A 874 -4.24 -8.49 -10.51
CA MET A 874 -3.77 -7.44 -11.41
C MET A 874 -3.05 -6.33 -10.67
N GLN A 875 -2.02 -5.77 -11.30
CA GLN A 875 -1.32 -4.61 -10.80
C GLN A 875 -2.19 -3.33 -10.95
N GLY A 876 -2.32 -2.54 -9.89
CA GLY A 876 -3.15 -1.34 -9.82
C GLY A 876 -2.52 -0.15 -10.55
N ASN A 877 -3.25 0.42 -11.52
CA ASN A 877 -2.71 1.44 -12.43
C ASN A 877 -2.23 2.70 -11.67
N VAL A 878 -3.07 3.27 -10.79
CA VAL A 878 -2.77 4.52 -10.06
C VAL A 878 -1.56 4.33 -9.14
N GLN A 879 -1.56 3.25 -8.36
CA GLN A 879 -0.50 2.93 -7.40
C GLN A 879 0.83 2.70 -8.13
N THR A 880 0.80 2.08 -9.30
CA THR A 880 1.97 1.90 -10.17
C THR A 880 2.57 3.24 -10.59
N PHE A 881 1.77 4.16 -11.14
CA PHE A 881 2.28 5.47 -11.57
C PHE A 881 2.78 6.33 -10.40
N VAL A 882 2.10 6.30 -9.24
CA VAL A 882 2.60 6.99 -8.03
C VAL A 882 3.94 6.41 -7.57
N LEU A 883 4.08 5.09 -7.55
CA LEU A 883 5.30 4.40 -7.10
C LEU A 883 6.49 4.62 -8.04
N ILE A 884 6.25 4.60 -9.36
CA ILE A 884 7.23 5.00 -10.38
C ILE A 884 7.61 6.48 -10.21
N GLY A 885 6.64 7.36 -9.96
CA GLY A 885 6.90 8.79 -9.72
C GLY A 885 7.78 9.03 -8.49
N LEU A 886 7.46 8.40 -7.35
CA LEU A 886 8.29 8.45 -6.14
C LEU A 886 9.70 7.93 -6.40
N LEU A 887 9.84 6.80 -7.12
CA LEU A 887 11.15 6.25 -7.51
C LEU A 887 11.93 7.26 -8.37
N ALA A 888 11.31 7.83 -9.40
CA ALA A 888 11.92 8.82 -10.27
C ALA A 888 12.37 10.09 -9.51
N PHE A 889 11.59 10.58 -8.55
CA PHE A 889 12.01 11.69 -7.69
C PHE A 889 13.18 11.32 -6.76
N THR A 890 13.19 10.12 -6.16
CA THR A 890 14.35 9.68 -5.37
C THR A 890 15.62 9.50 -6.22
N LEU A 891 15.48 8.99 -7.44
CA LEU A 891 16.56 8.85 -8.42
C LEU A 891 17.11 10.23 -8.82
N LEU A 892 16.23 11.19 -9.13
CA LEU A 892 16.59 12.58 -9.46
C LEU A 892 17.37 13.26 -8.33
N PHE A 893 16.86 13.19 -7.08
CA PHE A 893 17.56 13.76 -5.93
C PHE A 893 18.85 13.00 -5.57
N GLY A 894 18.92 11.69 -5.80
CA GLY A 894 20.15 10.90 -5.68
C GLY A 894 21.23 11.32 -6.69
N LEU A 895 20.85 11.51 -7.96
CA LEU A 895 21.71 12.04 -9.02
C LEU A 895 22.17 13.47 -8.74
N LEU A 896 21.30 14.32 -8.19
CA LEU A 896 21.67 15.67 -7.79
C LEU A 896 22.60 15.66 -6.55
N SER A 897 22.37 14.75 -5.60
CA SER A 897 23.23 14.57 -4.43
C SER A 897 24.64 14.03 -4.76
N LEU A 898 24.85 13.45 -5.95
CA LEU A 898 26.19 13.18 -6.47
C LEU A 898 26.92 14.49 -6.84
N ARG A 899 26.22 15.44 -7.48
CA ARG A 899 26.79 16.73 -7.89
C ARG A 899 27.03 17.67 -6.70
N THR A 900 26.17 17.62 -5.69
CA THR A 900 26.29 18.46 -4.48
C THR A 900 27.03 17.75 -3.33
N ALA A 901 27.83 16.72 -3.61
CA ALA A 901 28.60 16.04 -2.57
C ALA A 901 29.56 17.04 -1.87
N PRO A 902 29.66 17.02 -0.53
CA PRO A 902 30.51 17.96 0.20
C PRO A 902 31.98 17.75 -0.18
N ARG A 903 32.72 18.87 -0.27
CA ARG A 903 34.18 18.87 -0.42
C ARG A 903 34.84 18.77 0.96
N GLY A 904 36.08 18.34 1.00
CA GLY A 904 36.83 18.11 2.24
C GLY A 904 36.72 16.67 2.77
N THR A 905 37.62 16.31 3.67
CA THR A 905 37.73 14.99 4.32
C THR A 905 37.97 15.17 5.81
N LEU A 906 37.59 14.16 6.62
CA LEU A 906 37.80 14.15 8.06
C LEU A 906 38.68 12.95 8.46
N PRO A 907 39.45 13.02 9.56
CA PRO A 907 40.31 11.91 9.99
C PRO A 907 39.59 10.77 10.71
N LYS A 908 38.37 11.01 11.20
CA LYS A 908 37.57 10.07 12.00
C LYS A 908 36.08 10.41 11.95
N SER A 909 35.20 9.50 12.35
CA SER A 909 33.77 9.79 12.48
C SER A 909 33.52 10.72 13.68
N PRO A 910 32.91 11.91 13.54
CA PRO A 910 32.62 12.80 14.66
C PRO A 910 31.39 12.34 15.47
N GLY A 911 31.16 11.03 15.57
CA GLY A 911 30.00 10.43 16.24
C GLY A 911 30.21 10.04 17.70
N SER A 912 31.46 9.85 18.13
CA SER A 912 31.82 9.52 19.51
C SER A 912 32.43 10.73 20.24
N ILE A 913 32.36 10.70 21.57
CA ILE A 913 32.91 11.77 22.43
C ILE A 913 34.43 11.83 22.28
N ALA A 914 35.11 10.68 22.21
CA ALA A 914 36.56 10.60 21.92
C ALA A 914 36.93 11.24 20.58
N ALA A 915 36.14 11.00 19.53
CA ALA A 915 36.45 11.52 18.21
C ALA A 915 36.32 13.04 18.15
N GLN A 916 35.28 13.61 18.76
CA GLN A 916 35.14 15.06 18.85
C GLN A 916 36.19 15.69 19.77
N ALA A 917 36.45 15.11 20.95
CA ALA A 917 37.50 15.56 21.86
C ALA A 917 38.90 15.50 21.22
N SER A 918 39.18 14.48 20.40
CA SER A 918 40.42 14.34 19.63
C SER A 918 40.57 15.41 18.55
N LEU A 919 39.48 15.79 17.85
CA LEU A 919 39.47 16.91 16.92
C LEU A 919 39.55 18.28 17.62
N LEU A 920 39.13 18.36 18.89
CA LEU A 920 39.11 19.59 19.66
C LEU A 920 40.40 19.82 20.47
N ALA A 921 41.13 18.79 20.91
CA ALA A 921 42.22 18.89 21.88
C ALA A 921 43.22 20.03 21.61
N ASP A 922 43.79 20.10 20.40
CA ASP A 922 44.81 21.09 20.03
C ASP A 922 44.23 22.42 19.45
N SER A 923 42.91 22.64 19.58
CA SER A 923 42.21 23.80 18.98
C SER A 923 42.50 25.12 19.68
N SER A 924 42.67 26.22 18.93
CA SER A 924 42.73 27.56 19.54
C SER A 924 41.39 28.09 20.05
N LEU A 925 40.31 27.32 19.88
CA LEU A 925 38.96 27.59 20.37
C LEU A 925 38.89 27.79 21.89
N TRP A 926 39.64 27.01 22.68
CA TRP A 926 39.56 27.01 24.15
C TRP A 926 39.78 28.40 24.75
N TRP A 927 40.84 29.11 24.32
CA TRP A 927 41.19 30.49 24.74
C TRP A 927 40.19 31.58 24.34
N ARG A 928 39.05 31.21 23.73
CA ARG A 928 38.04 32.16 23.26
C ARG A 928 36.59 31.74 23.54
N LEU A 929 36.38 30.61 24.22
CA LEU A 929 35.14 30.35 24.97
C LEU A 929 35.15 31.21 26.23
N PRO A 930 34.02 31.76 26.68
CA PRO A 930 33.92 32.37 28.00
C PRO A 930 33.87 31.29 29.09
N ASP A 931 34.28 31.67 30.31
CA ASP A 931 34.02 30.89 31.52
C ASP A 931 32.51 30.69 31.70
N GLY A 932 32.09 29.57 32.30
CA GLY A 932 30.65 29.22 32.43
C GLY A 932 29.95 28.85 31.10
N SER A 933 30.66 28.80 29.96
CA SER A 933 30.06 28.53 28.62
C SER A 933 29.35 27.17 28.47
N GLU A 934 29.55 26.24 29.39
CA GLU A 934 28.80 25.00 29.52
C GLU A 934 27.32 25.22 29.92
N TRP A 935 27.00 26.32 30.62
CA TRP A 935 25.65 26.68 31.06
C TRP A 935 24.92 27.68 30.14
N MET A 936 25.66 28.46 29.33
CA MET A 936 25.11 29.48 28.42
C MET A 936 24.19 28.90 27.33
N GLU A 937 23.22 29.69 26.84
CA GLU A 937 22.40 29.30 25.69
C GLU A 937 23.16 29.46 24.35
N ASP A 938 22.76 28.69 23.31
CA ASP A 938 23.42 28.74 22.00
C ASP A 938 23.33 30.14 21.38
N ASP A 939 22.28 30.91 21.65
CA ASP A 939 22.13 32.30 21.18
C ASP A 939 23.03 33.29 21.93
N ASP A 940 23.38 33.03 23.21
CA ASP A 940 24.37 33.82 23.95
C ASP A 940 25.78 33.49 23.44
N LEU A 941 26.10 32.20 23.33
CA LEU A 941 27.36 31.70 22.81
C LEU A 941 27.59 32.17 21.35
N ALA A 942 26.53 32.16 20.52
CA ALA A 942 26.56 32.72 19.19
C ALA A 942 26.81 34.23 19.18
N ARG A 943 26.30 35.00 20.16
CA ARG A 943 26.63 36.43 20.30
C ARG A 943 28.10 36.64 20.66
N CYS A 944 28.65 35.89 21.62
CA CYS A 944 30.07 35.94 22.02
C CYS A 944 31.06 35.54 20.90
N LEU A 945 30.62 34.71 19.95
CA LEU A 945 31.43 34.20 18.85
C LEU A 945 31.07 34.79 17.46
N ARG A 946 30.10 35.71 17.39
CA ARG A 946 29.53 36.25 16.14
C ARG A 946 30.55 36.88 15.17
N ARG A 947 31.57 37.55 15.71
CA ARG A 947 32.61 38.28 14.95
C ARG A 947 33.81 37.41 14.56
N LYS A 948 33.76 36.08 14.80
CA LYS A 948 34.88 35.16 14.59
C LYS A 948 34.56 34.17 13.46
N THR A 949 35.58 33.86 12.66
CA THR A 949 35.51 32.79 11.66
C THR A 949 36.46 31.65 12.01
N PHE A 950 36.03 30.43 11.69
CA PHE A 950 36.67 29.19 12.14
C PHE A 950 36.97 28.26 10.95
N HIS A 951 38.00 27.44 11.12
CA HIS A 951 38.47 26.42 10.16
C HIS A 951 38.99 25.20 10.92
N LEU A 952 38.78 24.00 10.37
CA LEU A 952 39.32 22.73 10.86
C LEU A 952 40.40 22.25 9.88
N GLY A 953 41.64 22.17 10.35
CA GLY A 953 42.78 21.83 9.49
C GLY A 953 44.07 21.74 10.30
N TRP A 954 45.21 21.84 9.60
CA TRP A 954 46.51 22.01 10.24
C TRP A 954 46.77 23.49 10.57
N SER A 955 47.43 23.76 11.70
CA SER A 955 47.99 25.07 12.03
C SER A 955 49.35 24.92 12.69
N GLN A 956 50.15 25.98 12.64
CA GLN A 956 51.48 26.03 13.23
C GLN A 956 51.42 26.81 14.54
N GLY A 957 51.78 26.16 15.65
CA GLY A 957 51.87 26.80 16.96
C GLY A 957 53.09 27.74 17.06
N ALA A 958 53.10 28.59 18.09
CA ALA A 958 54.16 29.59 18.29
C ALA A 958 55.57 29.00 18.51
N LEU A 959 55.68 27.70 18.85
CA LEU A 959 56.95 26.96 18.94
C LEU A 959 57.28 26.16 17.65
N GLY A 960 56.61 26.44 16.54
CA GLY A 960 56.83 25.77 15.25
C GLY A 960 56.16 24.41 15.08
N ASN A 961 55.74 23.75 16.17
CA ASN A 961 54.99 22.49 16.14
C ASN A 961 53.69 22.62 15.33
N GLN A 962 53.43 21.66 14.44
CA GLN A 962 52.16 21.55 13.72
C GLN A 962 51.13 20.77 14.54
N THR A 963 49.90 21.30 14.63
CA THR A 963 48.77 20.64 15.30
C THR A 963 47.53 20.65 14.41
N TYR A 964 46.61 19.70 14.61
CA TYR A 964 45.39 19.57 13.82
C TYR A 964 44.16 19.76 14.70
N GLY A 965 43.30 20.73 14.36
CA GLY A 965 42.17 21.12 15.21
C GLY A 965 41.38 22.30 14.64
N ILE A 966 40.50 22.88 15.45
CA ILE A 966 39.67 24.04 15.09
C ILE A 966 40.38 25.33 15.47
N TYR A 967 40.67 26.17 14.48
CA TYR A 967 41.37 27.44 14.66
C TYR A 967 40.51 28.63 14.26
N ILE A 968 40.65 29.72 15.00
CA ILE A 968 40.08 31.03 14.66
C ILE A 968 40.98 31.69 13.61
N VAL A 969 40.43 32.01 12.43
CA VAL A 969 41.20 32.50 11.27
C VAL A 969 40.97 33.99 10.98
N GLN A 970 40.00 34.61 11.66
CA GLN A 970 39.73 36.06 11.62
C GLN A 970 38.84 36.43 12.81
N ASP A 971 39.19 37.48 13.55
CA ASP A 971 38.37 38.10 14.60
C ASP A 971 38.06 39.54 14.16
N GLU A 972 36.87 39.76 13.59
CA GLU A 972 36.37 41.06 13.10
C GLU A 972 36.25 42.10 14.24
N GLY A 973 36.47 41.69 15.51
CA GLY A 973 36.56 42.58 16.67
C GLY A 973 37.91 43.29 16.86
N LYS A 974 38.98 42.87 16.18
CA LYS A 974 40.28 43.58 16.17
C LYS A 974 40.46 44.31 14.84
N ALA A 975 40.62 45.63 14.90
CA ALA A 975 40.84 46.45 13.72
C ALA A 975 42.06 45.97 12.91
N ALA A 976 41.90 45.86 11.60
CA ALA A 976 42.98 45.44 10.72
C ALA A 976 44.12 46.48 10.73
N ARG A 977 45.29 46.12 11.26
CA ARG A 977 46.53 46.73 10.77
C ARG A 977 46.72 46.26 9.33
N PRO A 978 46.94 47.16 8.36
CA PRO A 978 47.26 46.74 7.01
C PRO A 978 48.58 45.95 7.03
N THR A 979 48.62 44.86 6.26
CA THR A 979 49.87 44.16 5.96
C THR A 979 50.71 45.05 5.06
N GLY A 980 51.58 45.87 5.66
CA GLY A 980 52.57 46.65 4.93
C GLY A 980 53.45 45.72 4.12
N VAL A 981 53.49 45.92 2.80
CA VAL A 981 54.37 45.15 1.92
C VAL A 981 55.80 45.60 2.19
N SER A 982 56.68 44.66 2.51
CA SER A 982 58.12 44.86 2.47
C SER A 982 58.75 43.58 1.93
N GLN A 983 59.39 43.70 0.78
CA GLN A 983 60.09 42.60 0.12
C GLN A 983 61.38 42.33 0.89
N THR A 984 61.64 41.07 1.24
CA THR A 984 62.94 40.66 1.77
C THR A 984 63.89 40.31 0.63
N THR A 985 64.68 41.28 0.19
CA THR A 985 66.06 40.99 -0.23
C THR A 985 66.91 40.85 1.04
N ALA A 986 67.79 39.86 1.10
CA ALA A 986 68.64 39.63 2.26
C ALA A 986 69.79 40.65 2.34
N ASP A 987 70.21 40.99 3.56
CA ASP A 987 71.61 40.80 3.95
C ASP A 987 71.78 40.70 5.49
N ASN A 988 73.00 40.45 5.94
CA ASN A 988 73.36 40.01 7.29
C ASN A 988 73.66 41.15 8.26
N SER A 989 73.39 40.95 9.56
CA SER A 989 74.18 41.51 10.68
C SER A 989 73.73 40.92 12.03
N GLU A 990 74.66 40.89 12.99
CA GLU A 990 74.43 40.39 14.36
C GLU A 990 73.77 41.44 15.27
N GLY A 991 72.98 41.01 16.26
CA GLY A 991 72.37 41.92 17.25
C GLY A 991 71.73 41.18 18.41
N SER A 992 72.17 41.45 19.65
CA SER A 992 71.76 40.73 20.85
C SER A 992 70.62 41.42 21.63
N GLY A 993 69.73 40.60 22.21
CA GLY A 993 68.97 40.94 23.42
C GLY A 993 67.54 41.46 23.25
N GLY A 994 66.60 40.95 24.06
CA GLY A 994 65.29 41.60 24.26
C GLY A 994 64.02 40.74 24.32
N VAL A 995 64.03 39.53 24.88
CA VAL A 995 62.78 38.74 25.07
C VAL A 995 61.87 39.41 26.11
N ARG A 996 60.88 40.20 25.65
CA ARG A 996 59.79 40.71 26.49
C ARG A 996 58.66 39.69 26.59
N TYR A 997 58.60 38.99 27.72
CA TYR A 997 57.39 38.28 28.14
C TYR A 997 56.26 39.30 28.38
N ILE A 998 55.15 39.19 27.65
CA ILE A 998 53.92 39.91 27.99
C ILE A 998 53.01 38.96 28.76
N SER A 999 53.13 39.00 30.08
CA SER A 999 52.10 38.47 30.98
C SER A 999 50.82 39.27 30.77
N MET A 1000 49.73 38.60 30.37
CA MET A 1000 48.39 39.17 30.41
C MET A 1000 47.62 38.47 31.54
N ALA A 1001 47.27 39.24 32.57
CA ALA A 1001 46.49 38.78 33.71
C ALA A 1001 45.06 38.38 33.30
N PRO A 1002 44.38 37.48 34.06
CA PRO A 1002 42.98 37.14 33.81
C PRO A 1002 42.08 38.37 34.00
N GLY A 1003 41.49 38.84 32.90
CA GLY A 1003 40.58 39.98 32.90
C GLY A 1003 39.17 39.58 33.32
N VAL A 1004 38.75 40.00 34.51
CA VAL A 1004 37.38 39.81 35.02
C VAL A 1004 36.38 40.55 34.11
N TYR A 1005 35.50 39.81 33.46
CA TYR A 1005 34.31 40.38 32.81
C TYR A 1005 33.17 40.49 33.82
N SER A 1006 32.94 41.70 34.34
CA SER A 1006 31.79 41.99 35.22
C SER A 1006 30.47 41.90 34.43
N TYR A 1007 29.53 41.08 34.91
CA TYR A 1007 28.30 40.74 34.19
C TYR A 1007 27.14 41.73 34.46
N ASN A 1008 27.40 43.03 34.40
CA ASN A 1008 26.38 44.07 34.70
C ASN A 1008 26.00 45.00 33.52
N ASP A 1009 26.91 45.30 32.58
CA ASP A 1009 26.68 46.36 31.57
C ASP A 1009 26.14 45.87 30.21
N ILE A 1010 25.07 45.06 30.20
CA ILE A 1010 24.31 44.76 28.96
C ILE A 1010 22.78 44.78 29.20
N LYS A 1011 22.24 45.97 29.48
CA LYS A 1011 20.81 46.30 29.31
C LYS A 1011 20.63 47.75 28.82
N SER A 1012 20.69 47.93 27.51
CA SER A 1012 20.24 49.11 26.76
C SER A 1012 19.79 48.69 25.37
#